data_AF-A0A317NCJ6-F1
#
_entry.id   AF-A0A317NCJ6-F1
#
_cell.length_a   1.000
_cell.length_b   1.000
_cell.length_c   1.000
_cell.angle_alpha   90.00
_cell.angle_beta   90.00
_cell.angle_gamma   90.00
#
_symmetry.space_group_name_H-M   'P 1'
#
loop_
_entity.id
_entity.type
_entity.pdbx_description
1 polymer ?
#
loop_
_entity_poly.entity_id
_entity_poly.type
_entity_poly.pdbx_seq_one_letter_code
_entity_poly.pdbx_strand_id
1 'polypeptide(L)'
;MATQANLELAQTLYVAYYGRPADAAGQAFWAEQIENNGVAAVVNAFGTSEEFDARFGDLTNQELINNLYQQMFARDAEEEGLNFYLGLLESGEKSLAQIALSIFDGAQNEDAVALQNKVAVAQLFTDLAGDAYAGNDAANAARDFLLTIDADTVVEDVDVQAAVDSLPAAPVDTSGLTEALSNLADANKAKADFLEENEVTEGEVATNLTTAQNALAAHRTNEGSDRVIQARLEDAQDAVAAARAEVDKVPGLTAAVATLENAQSGLEDAQKAQADAAAVQAGAVTTFSGRNSDAVVAVVNYEVTLDGVVVIENDNGTLKVTKEGEAEGVNGIAAILEAVQAKKAADANVESAEQAVATAEAVVAELDLTETAVEAKEALEEAQAALQAHIREHGSDEQLQADLAAAAEGDIDELQQAVVDAQAALDAAEADVEAFFADGNGAEFADAAALTAALDAAAALQVEYADAETALADAITAANGASESTLTDAAEVATELQTLEGAVAEFAVDGTDTVRADYEAALDAYDGLDASTGTALEAAYAALYAELSVVTTELPASDADAADIDSASVAISDAISAELTARETALNDFALLAAAVNTAQSDLEALVTEHSYADAAAVQAEADRLGALEEELTPLQTAVTEAQTALSAAEVALADAVGNEEAAPIHALIVEREGLKTAVESAESTFENEAAANPRLDALEAAKLIEEAAQDVVDTREELISDVAEAQQLVDALAQLNDDIDAAEAALEELGYELPITAEGSVFGTAGDDIFLFSGEDATITGFGATGEDLLYVGTGYSRSDLASDVDLNATRQGSSSELEIFFQQDGNNTLLFIEEVEFAGSATGGFEGDTITLVGVNAEDLVINAEGFITIA
;
A
#
# COMPACT_ATOMS: atom_id res chain seq x y z
N MET A 1 13.16 52.74 -67.54
CA MET A 1 12.25 53.84 -67.19
C MET A 1 11.52 54.24 -68.45
N ALA A 2 10.19 54.25 -68.38
CA ALA A 2 9.33 54.67 -69.48
C ALA A 2 9.59 56.13 -69.87
N THR A 3 9.26 56.49 -71.11
CA THR A 3 9.38 57.88 -71.56
C THR A 3 8.28 58.76 -70.96
N GLN A 4 8.53 60.07 -70.85
CA GLN A 4 7.51 61.04 -70.39
C GLN A 4 6.22 60.96 -71.21
N ALA A 5 6.34 60.73 -72.53
CA ALA A 5 5.20 60.57 -73.42
C ALA A 5 4.34 59.34 -73.06
N ASN A 6 4.95 58.26 -72.56
CA ASN A 6 4.19 57.08 -72.14
C ASN A 6 3.56 57.26 -70.75
N LEU A 7 4.17 58.04 -69.85
CA LEU A 7 3.57 58.41 -68.57
C LEU A 7 2.32 59.27 -68.79
N GLU A 8 2.42 60.28 -69.66
CA GLU A 8 1.29 61.12 -70.07
C GLU A 8 0.18 60.28 -70.73
N LEU A 9 0.56 59.32 -71.59
CA LEU A 9 -0.40 58.42 -72.22
C LEU A 9 -1.05 57.46 -71.21
N ALA A 10 -0.31 56.96 -70.23
CA ALA A 10 -0.87 56.14 -69.16
C ALA A 10 -1.89 56.96 -68.34
N GLN A 11 -1.54 58.18 -67.91
CA GLN A 11 -2.46 59.07 -67.20
C GLN A 11 -3.74 59.32 -68.00
N THR A 12 -3.57 59.56 -69.29
CA THR A 12 -4.67 59.79 -70.21
C THR A 12 -5.61 58.59 -70.26
N LEU A 13 -5.09 57.37 -70.29
CA LEU A 13 -5.91 56.16 -70.26
C LEU A 13 -6.68 56.03 -68.94
N TYR A 14 -6.07 56.33 -67.79
CA TYR A 14 -6.78 56.35 -66.50
C TYR A 14 -7.94 57.35 -66.49
N VAL A 15 -7.71 58.58 -66.96
CA VAL A 15 -8.76 59.61 -67.06
C VAL A 15 -9.86 59.20 -68.02
N ALA A 16 -9.50 58.61 -69.16
CA ALA A 16 -10.44 58.26 -70.22
C ALA A 16 -11.33 57.05 -69.87
N TYR A 17 -10.82 56.09 -69.10
CA TYR A 17 -11.53 54.82 -68.83
C TYR A 17 -12.09 54.73 -67.43
N TYR A 18 -11.28 55.12 -66.46
CA TYR A 18 -11.63 55.03 -65.06
C TYR A 18 -12.13 56.37 -64.52
N GLY A 19 -11.95 57.47 -65.27
CA GLY A 19 -12.39 58.81 -64.87
C GLY A 19 -11.59 59.41 -63.72
N ARG A 20 -10.53 58.74 -63.27
CA ARG A 20 -9.74 59.08 -62.08
C ARG A 20 -8.27 59.34 -62.43
N PRO A 21 -7.51 60.03 -61.58
CA PRO A 21 -6.05 60.05 -61.69
C PRO A 21 -5.47 58.64 -61.53
N ALA A 22 -4.31 58.37 -62.14
CA ALA A 22 -3.55 57.17 -61.82
C ALA A 22 -2.93 57.31 -60.42
N ASP A 23 -2.70 56.21 -59.72
CA ASP A 23 -1.70 56.19 -58.65
C ASP A 23 -0.29 56.20 -59.26
N ALA A 24 0.72 56.62 -58.50
CA ALA A 24 2.07 56.80 -59.01
C ALA A 24 2.69 55.48 -59.52
N ALA A 25 2.41 54.36 -58.84
CA ALA A 25 2.94 53.04 -59.22
C ALA A 25 2.23 52.51 -60.48
N GLY A 26 0.91 52.62 -60.55
CA GLY A 26 0.08 52.27 -61.69
C GLY A 26 0.46 53.06 -62.94
N GLN A 27 0.64 54.38 -62.82
CA GLN A 27 1.10 55.22 -63.93
C GLN A 27 2.44 54.73 -64.50
N ALA A 28 3.41 54.47 -63.61
CA ALA A 28 4.73 54.00 -64.00
C ALA A 28 4.68 52.61 -64.66
N PHE A 29 3.92 51.67 -64.08
CA PHE A 29 3.73 50.33 -64.60
C PHE A 29 3.14 50.36 -66.01
N TRP A 30 2.02 51.07 -66.21
CA TRP A 30 1.36 51.12 -67.50
C TRP A 30 2.18 51.86 -68.55
N ALA A 31 2.92 52.90 -68.18
CA ALA A 31 3.87 53.56 -69.08
C ALA A 31 4.98 52.62 -69.57
N GLU A 32 5.45 51.72 -68.71
CA GLU A 32 6.41 50.67 -69.08
C GLU A 32 5.78 49.59 -69.98
N GLN A 33 4.53 49.19 -69.70
CA GLN A 33 3.80 48.28 -70.58
C GLN A 33 3.58 48.88 -71.98
N ILE A 34 3.29 50.18 -72.08
CA ILE A 34 3.18 50.90 -73.35
C ILE A 34 4.51 50.88 -74.12
N GLU A 35 5.64 51.11 -73.44
CA GLU A 35 6.97 51.07 -74.07
C GLU A 35 7.29 49.68 -74.63
N ASN A 36 6.96 48.64 -73.87
CA ASN A 36 7.35 47.27 -74.19
C ASN A 36 6.42 46.57 -75.19
N ASN A 37 5.11 46.82 -75.09
CA ASN A 37 4.07 46.07 -75.80
C ASN A 37 3.23 46.93 -76.76
N GLY A 38 3.40 48.26 -76.71
CA GLY A 38 2.64 49.21 -77.51
C GLY A 38 1.22 49.45 -76.99
N VAL A 39 0.66 50.61 -77.36
CA VAL A 39 -0.63 51.12 -76.88
C VAL A 39 -1.79 50.15 -77.09
N ALA A 40 -1.82 49.44 -78.22
CA ALA A 40 -2.93 48.54 -78.57
C ALA A 40 -3.06 47.34 -77.62
N ALA A 41 -1.95 46.86 -77.04
CA ALA A 41 -1.98 45.75 -76.08
C ALA A 41 -2.50 46.21 -74.71
N VAL A 42 -2.14 47.43 -74.29
CA VAL A 42 -2.55 48.02 -73.01
C VAL A 42 -4.02 48.42 -73.00
N VAL A 43 -4.51 49.00 -74.10
CA VAL A 43 -5.92 49.40 -74.28
C VAL A 43 -6.89 48.26 -74.01
N ASN A 44 -6.59 47.04 -74.47
CA ASN A 44 -7.46 45.89 -74.20
C ASN A 44 -7.44 45.48 -72.72
N ALA A 45 -6.31 45.63 -72.01
CA ALA A 45 -6.19 45.24 -70.61
C ALA A 45 -7.04 46.14 -69.68
N PHE A 46 -7.13 47.44 -69.97
CA PHE A 46 -8.00 48.37 -69.24
C PHE A 46 -9.49 48.02 -69.35
N GLY A 47 -9.91 47.50 -70.51
CA GLY A 47 -11.30 47.12 -70.77
C GLY A 47 -11.71 45.74 -70.23
N THR A 48 -10.81 45.00 -69.59
CA THR A 48 -11.08 43.67 -69.01
C THR A 48 -10.54 43.54 -67.59
N SER A 49 -10.28 44.66 -66.91
CA SER A 49 -9.80 44.69 -65.53
C SER A 49 -10.95 44.50 -64.53
N GLU A 50 -10.66 43.98 -63.34
CA GLU A 50 -11.65 43.89 -62.25
C GLU A 50 -12.26 45.27 -61.90
N GLU A 51 -11.48 46.36 -61.92
CA GLU A 51 -11.99 47.72 -61.71
C GLU A 51 -13.01 48.14 -62.79
N PHE A 52 -12.87 47.64 -64.02
CA PHE A 52 -13.80 47.91 -65.10
C PHE A 52 -15.11 47.16 -64.86
N ASP A 53 -15.03 45.84 -64.58
CA ASP A 53 -16.21 45.01 -64.35
C ASP A 53 -17.01 45.45 -63.11
N ALA A 54 -16.33 45.76 -62.01
CA ALA A 54 -16.96 46.22 -60.77
C ALA A 54 -17.79 47.50 -60.93
N ARG A 55 -17.51 48.28 -61.98
CA ARG A 55 -18.00 49.66 -62.12
C ARG A 55 -18.93 49.85 -63.31
N PHE A 56 -18.70 49.05 -64.34
CA PHE A 56 -19.34 49.19 -65.64
C PHE A 56 -20.07 47.91 -66.05
N GLY A 57 -19.89 46.79 -65.34
CA GLY A 57 -20.48 45.49 -65.67
C GLY A 57 -22.02 45.47 -65.70
N ASP A 58 -22.67 46.33 -64.90
CA ASP A 58 -24.14 46.42 -64.82
C ASP A 58 -24.76 47.48 -65.74
N LEU A 59 -23.95 48.29 -66.43
CA LEU A 59 -24.42 49.35 -67.31
C LEU A 59 -24.76 48.83 -68.72
N THR A 60 -25.77 49.42 -69.36
CA THR A 60 -26.06 49.15 -70.77
C THR A 60 -24.98 49.74 -71.68
N ASN A 61 -24.79 49.18 -72.88
CA ASN A 61 -23.84 49.71 -73.87
C ASN A 61 -24.03 51.21 -74.16
N GLN A 62 -25.26 51.71 -74.10
CA GLN A 62 -25.55 53.13 -74.28
C GLN A 62 -25.06 53.97 -73.08
N GLU A 63 -25.29 53.49 -71.86
CA GLU A 63 -24.81 54.15 -70.64
C GLU A 63 -23.27 54.13 -70.57
N LEU A 64 -22.63 53.03 -70.98
CA LEU A 64 -21.18 52.91 -71.07
C LEU A 64 -20.57 53.98 -71.97
N ILE A 65 -21.10 54.15 -73.17
CA ILE A 65 -20.59 55.15 -74.12
C ILE A 65 -20.84 56.56 -73.58
N ASN A 66 -22.02 56.84 -73.02
CA ASN A 66 -22.29 58.15 -72.44
C ASN A 66 -21.37 58.45 -71.25
N ASN A 67 -21.02 57.44 -70.45
CA ASN A 67 -20.10 57.57 -69.33
C ASN A 67 -18.68 57.96 -69.80
N LEU A 68 -18.21 57.43 -70.93
CA LEU A 68 -16.92 57.85 -71.53
C LEU A 68 -16.90 59.35 -71.88
N TYR A 69 -18.00 59.90 -72.42
CA TYR A 69 -18.10 61.34 -72.69
C TYR A 69 -18.13 62.17 -71.39
N GLN A 70 -18.84 61.70 -70.36
CA GLN A 70 -18.88 62.38 -69.07
C GLN A 70 -17.50 62.40 -68.39
N GLN A 71 -16.78 61.28 -68.40
CA GLN A 71 -15.45 61.20 -67.81
C GLN A 71 -14.42 62.07 -68.55
N MET A 72 -14.43 62.05 -69.89
CA MET A 72 -13.43 62.79 -70.68
C MET A 72 -13.77 64.28 -70.83
N PHE A 73 -15.05 64.63 -70.95
CA PHE A 73 -15.48 65.96 -71.38
C PHE A 73 -16.48 66.65 -70.44
N ALA A 74 -16.90 65.98 -69.34
CA ALA A 74 -17.90 66.50 -68.39
C ALA A 74 -19.26 66.87 -69.05
N ARG A 75 -19.64 66.14 -70.10
CA ARG A 75 -20.92 66.31 -70.80
C ARG A 75 -21.45 64.99 -71.36
N ASP A 76 -22.73 64.96 -71.70
CA ASP A 76 -23.33 63.83 -72.38
C ASP A 76 -22.88 63.76 -73.84
N ALA A 77 -22.89 62.53 -74.37
CA ALA A 77 -22.65 62.27 -75.79
C ALA A 77 -23.79 62.85 -76.64
N GLU A 78 -23.46 63.46 -77.77
CA GLU A 78 -24.47 63.84 -78.75
C GLU A 78 -25.13 62.60 -79.34
N GLU A 79 -26.41 62.68 -79.66
CA GLU A 79 -27.20 61.55 -80.17
C GLU A 79 -26.55 60.89 -81.40
N GLU A 80 -25.95 61.66 -82.30
CA GLU A 80 -25.24 61.13 -83.48
C GLU A 80 -23.95 60.36 -83.11
N GLY A 81 -23.15 60.91 -82.18
CA GLY A 81 -21.91 60.29 -81.71
C GLY A 81 -22.17 59.03 -80.87
N LEU A 82 -23.17 59.10 -79.98
CA LEU A 82 -23.63 57.98 -79.17
C LEU A 82 -24.09 56.82 -80.05
N ASN A 83 -24.94 57.07 -81.04
CA ASN A 83 -25.44 56.04 -81.95
C ASN A 83 -24.32 55.44 -82.84
N PHE A 84 -23.36 56.25 -83.26
CA PHE A 84 -22.22 55.79 -84.04
C PHE A 84 -21.37 54.78 -83.26
N TYR A 85 -20.96 55.14 -82.05
CA TYR A 85 -20.14 54.27 -81.21
C TYR A 85 -20.94 53.07 -80.68
N LEU A 86 -22.25 53.23 -80.44
CA LEU A 86 -23.12 52.13 -80.02
C LEU A 86 -23.18 51.04 -81.10
N GLY A 87 -23.32 51.42 -82.37
CA GLY A 87 -23.28 50.48 -83.48
C GLY A 87 -21.95 49.75 -83.61
N LEU A 88 -20.82 50.42 -83.32
CA LEU A 88 -19.49 49.79 -83.33
C LEU A 88 -19.29 48.81 -82.16
N LEU A 89 -19.85 49.13 -80.99
CA LEU A 89 -19.79 48.28 -79.81
C LEU A 89 -20.69 47.05 -79.94
N GLU A 90 -21.94 47.23 -80.36
CA GLU A 90 -22.92 46.13 -80.51
C GLU A 90 -22.55 45.16 -81.64
N SER A 91 -21.88 45.64 -82.68
CA SER A 91 -21.38 44.79 -83.77
C SER A 91 -20.08 44.06 -83.42
N GLY A 92 -19.42 44.44 -82.31
CA GLY A 92 -18.10 43.95 -81.93
C GLY A 92 -16.96 44.41 -82.84
N GLU A 93 -17.20 45.41 -83.70
CA GLU A 93 -16.16 45.98 -84.57
C GLU A 93 -15.08 46.71 -83.76
N LYS A 94 -15.48 47.34 -82.64
CA LYS A 94 -14.56 47.91 -81.64
C LYS A 94 -14.97 47.50 -80.23
N SER A 95 -13.99 47.20 -79.39
CA SER A 95 -14.22 47.12 -77.94
C SER A 95 -14.53 48.50 -77.36
N LEU A 96 -15.17 48.56 -76.19
CA LEU A 96 -15.41 49.82 -75.49
C LEU A 96 -14.10 50.59 -75.27
N ALA A 97 -13.01 49.85 -75.05
CA ALA A 97 -11.69 50.40 -74.96
C ALA A 97 -11.23 51.12 -76.24
N GLN A 98 -11.31 50.43 -77.37
CA GLN A 98 -10.98 51.03 -78.66
C GLN A 98 -11.89 52.22 -79.00
N ILE A 99 -13.13 52.23 -78.50
CA ILE A 99 -14.06 53.35 -78.59
C ILE A 99 -13.59 54.53 -77.74
N ALA A 100 -13.23 54.31 -76.47
CA ALA A 100 -12.69 55.34 -75.59
C ALA A 100 -11.46 56.03 -76.20
N LEU A 101 -10.53 55.26 -76.77
CA LEU A 101 -9.37 55.83 -77.49
C LEU A 101 -9.79 56.61 -78.74
N SER A 102 -10.83 56.15 -79.45
CA SER A 102 -11.32 56.87 -80.65
C SER A 102 -12.02 58.18 -80.29
N ILE A 103 -12.74 58.22 -79.18
CA ILE A 103 -13.36 59.42 -78.62
C ILE A 103 -12.27 60.40 -78.16
N PHE A 104 -11.26 59.88 -77.46
CA PHE A 104 -10.08 60.63 -77.03
C PHE A 104 -9.35 61.27 -78.22
N ASP A 105 -8.92 60.49 -79.21
CA ASP A 105 -8.20 60.97 -80.40
C ASP A 105 -9.06 61.92 -81.25
N GLY A 106 -10.38 61.79 -81.14
CA GLY A 106 -11.38 62.59 -81.83
C GLY A 106 -11.74 63.90 -81.12
N ALA A 107 -11.23 64.15 -79.91
CA ALA A 107 -11.54 65.33 -79.11
C ALA A 107 -11.12 66.62 -79.84
N GLN A 108 -12.03 67.59 -79.94
CA GLN A 108 -11.81 68.85 -80.65
C GLN A 108 -12.48 70.00 -79.89
N ASN A 109 -12.03 71.23 -80.13
CA ASN A 109 -12.61 72.45 -79.54
C ASN A 109 -12.73 72.34 -78.00
N GLU A 110 -13.91 72.59 -77.43
CA GLU A 110 -14.18 72.53 -75.99
C GLU A 110 -13.86 71.14 -75.39
N ASP A 111 -14.10 70.05 -76.13
CA ASP A 111 -13.79 68.68 -75.64
C ASP A 111 -12.28 68.47 -75.48
N ALA A 112 -11.48 68.99 -76.41
CA ALA A 112 -10.03 68.92 -76.33
C ALA A 112 -9.51 69.73 -75.13
N VAL A 113 -10.15 70.86 -74.81
CA VAL A 113 -9.79 71.69 -73.64
C VAL A 113 -10.18 70.99 -72.34
N ALA A 114 -11.40 70.46 -72.22
CA ALA A 114 -11.86 69.75 -71.03
C ALA A 114 -10.96 68.55 -70.69
N LEU A 115 -10.64 67.75 -71.71
CA LEU A 115 -9.78 66.58 -71.58
C LEU A 115 -8.35 66.98 -71.18
N GLN A 116 -7.79 68.03 -71.79
CA GLN A 116 -6.46 68.52 -71.43
C GLN A 116 -6.42 69.05 -69.99
N ASN A 117 -7.45 69.77 -69.55
CA ASN A 117 -7.59 70.24 -68.17
C ASN A 117 -7.66 69.07 -67.18
N LYS A 118 -8.49 68.06 -67.46
CA LYS A 118 -8.61 66.85 -66.63
C LYS A 118 -7.30 66.10 -66.51
N VAL A 119 -6.60 65.85 -67.63
CA VAL A 119 -5.31 65.14 -67.61
C VAL A 119 -4.25 65.94 -66.83
N ALA A 120 -4.22 67.27 -66.97
CA ALA A 120 -3.31 68.11 -66.21
C ALA A 120 -3.59 68.08 -64.69
N VAL A 121 -4.85 68.24 -64.28
CA VAL A 121 -5.27 68.14 -62.87
C VAL A 121 -5.00 66.73 -62.33
N ALA A 122 -5.29 65.71 -63.12
CA ALA A 122 -5.04 64.32 -62.73
C ALA A 122 -3.54 64.06 -62.51
N GLN A 123 -2.65 64.59 -63.36
CA GLN A 123 -1.22 64.46 -63.13
C GLN A 123 -0.78 65.15 -61.84
N LEU A 124 -1.27 66.38 -61.58
CA LEU A 124 -0.98 67.08 -60.33
C LEU A 124 -1.47 66.28 -59.12
N PHE A 125 -2.63 65.63 -59.22
CA PHE A 125 -3.17 64.79 -58.16
C PHE A 125 -2.27 63.58 -57.92
N THR A 126 -1.91 62.84 -58.98
CA THR A 126 -0.98 61.70 -58.92
C THR A 126 0.36 62.09 -58.27
N ASP A 127 0.89 63.27 -58.60
CA ASP A 127 2.18 63.76 -58.08
C ASP A 127 2.11 64.15 -56.60
N LEU A 128 0.95 64.62 -56.12
CA LEU A 128 0.75 65.09 -54.74
C LEU A 128 0.27 64.00 -53.78
N ALA A 129 -0.53 63.05 -54.27
CA ALA A 129 -1.26 62.14 -53.40
C ALA A 129 -0.38 61.06 -52.74
N GLY A 130 0.71 60.65 -53.39
CA GLY A 130 1.65 59.67 -52.82
C GLY A 130 0.94 58.43 -52.30
N ASP A 131 1.32 57.98 -51.10
CA ASP A 131 0.76 56.80 -50.45
C ASP A 131 -0.68 57.02 -49.91
N ALA A 132 -1.13 58.28 -49.79
CA ALA A 132 -2.52 58.58 -49.42
C ALA A 132 -3.52 58.17 -50.51
N TYR A 133 -3.05 57.94 -51.74
CA TYR A 133 -3.91 57.46 -52.83
C TYR A 133 -4.05 55.94 -52.86
N ALA A 134 -4.60 55.36 -51.79
CA ALA A 134 -4.72 53.92 -51.60
C ALA A 134 -6.19 53.44 -51.59
N GLY A 135 -6.44 52.30 -52.24
CA GLY A 135 -7.75 51.63 -52.21
C GLY A 135 -8.84 52.28 -53.07
N ASN A 136 -10.02 51.66 -53.04
CA ASN A 136 -11.16 52.04 -53.89
C ASN A 136 -11.83 53.34 -53.45
N ASP A 137 -11.82 53.67 -52.15
CA ASP A 137 -12.47 54.87 -51.65
C ASP A 137 -11.72 56.13 -52.02
N ALA A 138 -10.38 56.13 -51.90
CA ALA A 138 -9.57 57.20 -52.44
C ALA A 138 -9.73 57.29 -53.97
N ALA A 139 -9.81 56.15 -54.67
CA ALA A 139 -10.11 56.10 -56.11
C ALA A 139 -11.45 56.72 -56.47
N ASN A 140 -12.47 56.55 -55.63
CA ASN A 140 -13.80 57.16 -55.78
C ASN A 140 -13.76 58.66 -55.52
N ALA A 141 -13.15 59.11 -54.42
CA ALA A 141 -13.01 60.53 -54.08
C ALA A 141 -12.24 61.31 -55.16
N ALA A 142 -11.11 60.78 -55.62
CA ALA A 142 -10.31 61.40 -56.69
C ALA A 142 -11.06 61.50 -58.03
N ARG A 143 -12.00 60.59 -58.26
CA ARG A 143 -12.85 60.58 -59.45
C ARG A 143 -13.96 61.61 -59.37
N ASP A 144 -14.63 61.68 -58.23
CA ASP A 144 -15.65 62.71 -57.97
C ASP A 144 -15.02 64.11 -58.08
N PHE A 145 -13.78 64.26 -57.60
CA PHE A 145 -12.97 65.45 -57.82
C PHE A 145 -12.73 65.73 -59.31
N LEU A 146 -12.24 64.76 -60.09
CA LEU A 146 -12.01 64.97 -61.52
C LEU A 146 -13.29 65.25 -62.32
N LEU A 147 -14.46 64.76 -61.89
CA LEU A 147 -15.73 65.08 -62.54
C LEU A 147 -16.09 66.58 -62.45
N THR A 148 -15.52 67.32 -61.49
CA THR A 148 -15.71 68.78 -61.38
C THR A 148 -14.92 69.59 -62.42
N ILE A 149 -14.00 68.95 -63.13
CA ILE A 149 -13.09 69.61 -64.09
C ILE A 149 -13.67 69.56 -65.50
N ASP A 150 -13.74 70.70 -66.19
CA ASP A 150 -14.33 70.86 -67.52
C ASP A 150 -13.53 71.83 -68.42
N ALA A 151 -14.11 72.24 -69.56
CA ALA A 151 -13.47 73.15 -70.51
C ALA A 151 -13.28 74.59 -70.00
N ASP A 152 -14.10 75.03 -69.03
CA ASP A 152 -14.05 76.37 -68.45
C ASP A 152 -13.12 76.45 -67.23
N THR A 153 -12.63 75.31 -66.75
CA THR A 153 -11.72 75.20 -65.61
C THR A 153 -10.36 75.86 -65.91
N VAL A 154 -9.90 76.72 -64.99
CA VAL A 154 -8.54 77.27 -64.99
C VAL A 154 -7.69 76.37 -64.10
N VAL A 155 -6.85 75.54 -64.70
CA VAL A 155 -6.07 74.50 -64.00
C VAL A 155 -5.24 75.06 -62.84
N GLU A 156 -4.66 76.26 -63.01
CA GLU A 156 -3.84 76.88 -61.95
C GLU A 156 -4.62 77.34 -60.71
N ASP A 157 -5.94 77.48 -60.81
CA ASP A 157 -6.81 77.89 -59.70
C ASP A 157 -7.43 76.69 -58.96
N VAL A 158 -7.22 75.46 -59.44
CA VAL A 158 -7.73 74.23 -58.81
C VAL A 158 -6.87 73.87 -57.60
N ASP A 159 -7.49 73.77 -56.43
CA ASP A 159 -6.82 73.34 -55.20
C ASP A 159 -6.73 71.81 -55.12
N VAL A 160 -5.76 71.26 -55.85
CA VAL A 160 -5.52 69.81 -55.89
C VAL A 160 -5.05 69.28 -54.55
N GLN A 161 -4.32 70.08 -53.76
CA GLN A 161 -3.86 69.66 -52.44
C GLN A 161 -5.04 69.50 -51.48
N ALA A 162 -6.03 70.39 -51.50
CA ALA A 162 -7.24 70.22 -50.68
C ALA A 162 -8.01 68.94 -51.05
N ALA A 163 -8.03 68.54 -52.32
CA ALA A 163 -8.63 67.29 -52.75
C ALA A 163 -7.84 66.07 -52.25
N VAL A 164 -6.51 66.14 -52.28
CA VAL A 164 -5.61 65.11 -51.71
C VAL A 164 -5.77 65.02 -50.19
N ASP A 165 -5.80 66.15 -49.48
CA ASP A 165 -5.98 66.21 -48.02
C ASP A 165 -7.37 65.71 -47.58
N SER A 166 -8.33 65.64 -48.52
CA SER A 166 -9.66 65.09 -48.30
C SER A 166 -9.81 63.63 -48.69
N LEU A 167 -8.73 62.97 -49.14
CA LEU A 167 -8.76 61.53 -49.38
C LEU A 167 -9.06 60.80 -48.07
N PRO A 168 -9.88 59.73 -48.10
CA PRO A 168 -10.00 58.82 -46.97
C PRO A 168 -8.62 58.21 -46.67
N ALA A 169 -8.32 57.88 -45.41
CA ALA A 169 -7.04 57.23 -45.13
C ALA A 169 -6.97 55.86 -45.81
N ALA A 170 -5.73 55.41 -46.03
CA ALA A 170 -5.49 54.08 -46.53
C ALA A 170 -6.13 53.05 -45.57
N PRO A 171 -6.79 52.00 -46.09
CA PRO A 171 -7.22 50.90 -45.24
C PRO A 171 -6.01 50.30 -44.54
N VAL A 172 -6.11 50.09 -43.21
CA VAL A 172 -5.09 49.36 -42.45
C VAL A 172 -4.96 47.95 -43.02
N ASP A 173 -3.72 47.51 -43.29
CA ASP A 173 -3.46 46.18 -43.84
C ASP A 173 -3.56 45.12 -42.74
N THR A 174 -4.71 44.45 -42.67
CA THR A 174 -4.94 43.37 -41.70
C THR A 174 -4.58 41.98 -42.26
N SER A 175 -3.95 41.93 -43.44
CA SER A 175 -3.62 40.67 -44.11
C SER A 175 -2.75 39.78 -43.23
N GLY A 176 -3.25 38.60 -42.89
CA GLY A 176 -2.52 37.61 -42.08
C GLY A 176 -2.67 37.78 -40.56
N LEU A 177 -3.24 38.90 -40.07
CA LEU A 177 -3.46 39.09 -38.63
C LEU A 177 -4.45 38.07 -38.07
N THR A 178 -5.56 37.79 -38.77
CA THR A 178 -6.53 36.80 -38.30
C THR A 178 -5.91 35.41 -38.16
N GLU A 179 -5.02 35.02 -39.08
CA GLU A 179 -4.30 33.73 -39.01
C GLU A 179 -3.30 33.73 -37.86
N ALA A 180 -2.53 34.81 -37.68
CA ALA A 180 -1.56 34.94 -36.59
C ALA A 180 -2.23 34.92 -35.21
N LEU A 181 -3.34 35.66 -35.04
CA LEU A 181 -4.15 35.66 -33.82
C LEU A 181 -4.76 34.28 -33.54
N SER A 182 -5.25 33.58 -34.57
CA SER A 182 -5.76 32.22 -34.43
C SER A 182 -4.66 31.26 -33.98
N ASN A 183 -3.47 31.33 -34.59
CA ASN A 183 -2.35 30.48 -34.22
C ASN A 183 -1.90 30.72 -32.77
N LEU A 184 -1.86 31.98 -32.31
CA LEU A 184 -1.53 32.31 -30.93
C LEU A 184 -2.60 31.77 -29.95
N ALA A 185 -3.88 31.89 -30.30
CA ALA A 185 -4.97 31.34 -29.50
C ALA A 185 -4.90 29.82 -29.41
N ASP A 186 -4.65 29.14 -30.53
CA ASP A 186 -4.52 27.69 -30.61
C ASP A 186 -3.29 27.18 -29.82
N ALA A 187 -2.15 27.87 -29.89
CA ALA A 187 -0.94 27.53 -29.15
C ALA A 187 -1.14 27.68 -27.62
N ASN A 188 -1.74 28.80 -27.19
CA ASN A 188 -2.09 29.01 -25.78
C ASN A 188 -3.09 27.97 -25.27
N LYS A 189 -4.10 27.63 -26.09
CA LYS A 189 -5.06 26.58 -25.75
C LYS A 189 -4.39 25.21 -25.63
N ALA A 190 -3.49 24.86 -26.56
CA ALA A 190 -2.76 23.59 -26.51
C ALA A 190 -1.92 23.47 -25.23
N LYS A 191 -1.28 24.56 -24.79
CA LYS A 191 -0.58 24.62 -23.49
C LYS A 191 -1.54 24.42 -22.31
N ALA A 192 -2.68 25.10 -22.31
CA ALA A 192 -3.67 24.97 -21.24
C ALA A 192 -4.23 23.55 -21.14
N ASP A 193 -4.61 22.96 -22.27
CA ASP A 193 -5.14 21.60 -22.36
C ASP A 193 -4.08 20.56 -21.91
N PHE A 194 -2.80 20.75 -22.29
CA PHE A 194 -1.69 19.90 -21.84
C PHE A 194 -1.53 19.91 -20.31
N LEU A 195 -1.59 21.09 -19.69
CA LEU A 195 -1.47 21.23 -18.23
C LEU A 195 -2.68 20.59 -17.51
N GLU A 196 -3.89 20.76 -18.04
CA GLU A 196 -5.11 20.16 -17.49
C GLU A 196 -5.12 18.63 -17.62
N GLU A 197 -4.80 18.08 -18.80
CA GLU A 197 -4.79 16.64 -19.06
C GLU A 197 -3.77 15.90 -18.18
N ASN A 198 -2.63 16.54 -17.90
CA ASN A 198 -1.58 15.97 -17.06
C ASN A 198 -1.73 16.32 -15.57
N GLU A 199 -2.81 17.01 -15.18
CA GLU A 199 -3.10 17.42 -13.80
C GLU A 199 -1.92 18.16 -13.12
N VAL A 200 -1.22 19.03 -13.85
CA VAL A 200 -0.04 19.75 -13.39
C VAL A 200 -0.10 21.24 -13.71
N THR A 201 0.53 22.07 -12.88
CA THR A 201 0.84 23.45 -13.22
C THR A 201 2.18 23.57 -13.95
N GLU A 202 2.40 24.67 -14.66
CA GLU A 202 3.66 24.93 -15.38
C GLU A 202 4.89 24.85 -14.45
N GLY A 203 4.79 25.35 -13.22
CA GLY A 203 5.87 25.28 -12.24
C GLY A 203 6.10 23.87 -11.66
N GLU A 204 5.09 23.01 -11.68
CA GLU A 204 5.18 21.64 -11.18
C GLU A 204 5.89 20.71 -12.15
N VAL A 205 5.78 20.93 -13.47
CA VAL A 205 6.42 20.07 -14.49
C VAL A 205 7.93 19.92 -14.24
N ALA A 206 8.67 21.02 -14.04
CA ALA A 206 10.10 20.98 -13.73
C ALA A 206 10.40 20.45 -12.31
N THR A 207 9.49 20.68 -11.37
CA THR A 207 9.61 20.21 -9.98
C THR A 207 9.45 18.70 -9.88
N ASN A 208 8.53 18.12 -10.66
CA ASN A 208 8.29 16.68 -10.74
C ASN A 208 9.51 15.96 -11.32
N LEU A 209 10.10 16.50 -12.39
CA LEU A 209 11.36 15.98 -12.93
C LEU A 209 12.48 16.00 -11.89
N THR A 210 12.63 17.11 -11.17
CA THR A 210 13.64 17.22 -10.11
C THR A 210 13.40 16.21 -8.98
N THR A 211 12.13 15.97 -8.63
CA THR A 211 11.72 15.01 -7.61
C THR A 211 12.06 13.58 -8.03
N ALA A 212 11.69 13.17 -9.25
CA ALA A 212 12.02 11.86 -9.81
C ALA A 212 13.55 11.65 -9.89
N GLN A 213 14.30 12.65 -10.35
CA GLN A 213 15.77 12.59 -10.40
C GLN A 213 16.41 12.43 -9.01
N ASN A 214 15.89 13.13 -8.00
CA ASN A 214 16.35 13.02 -6.63
C ASN A 214 16.04 11.64 -6.02
N ALA A 215 14.85 11.08 -6.29
CA ALA A 215 14.48 9.74 -5.87
C ALA A 215 15.41 8.69 -6.48
N LEU A 216 15.68 8.77 -7.79
CA LEU A 216 16.64 7.91 -8.47
C LEU A 216 18.05 8.04 -7.87
N ALA A 217 18.52 9.27 -7.61
CA ALA A 217 19.83 9.55 -7.03
C ALA A 217 19.95 9.03 -5.57
N ALA A 218 18.89 9.16 -4.78
CA ALA A 218 18.83 8.60 -3.42
C ALA A 218 18.93 7.07 -3.47
N HIS A 219 18.16 6.42 -4.34
CA HIS A 219 18.24 4.97 -4.53
C HIS A 219 19.62 4.53 -5.03
N ARG A 220 20.32 5.32 -5.87
CA ARG A 220 21.74 5.05 -6.25
C ARG A 220 22.72 5.16 -5.09
N THR A 221 22.43 6.03 -4.13
CA THR A 221 23.27 6.21 -2.96
C THR A 221 23.09 5.07 -1.96
N ASN A 222 21.85 4.63 -1.76
CA ASN A 222 21.50 3.58 -0.81
C ASN A 222 21.86 2.18 -1.34
N GLU A 223 21.46 1.88 -2.58
CA GLU A 223 21.58 0.52 -3.15
C GLU A 223 22.82 0.33 -4.03
N GLY A 224 23.50 1.42 -4.36
CA GLY A 224 24.68 1.43 -5.21
C GLY A 224 24.35 1.56 -6.71
N SER A 225 25.38 1.35 -7.53
CA SER A 225 25.27 1.43 -8.99
C SER A 225 24.51 0.22 -9.56
N ASP A 226 23.99 0.35 -10.77
CA ASP A 226 23.29 -0.74 -11.48
C ASP A 226 24.14 -2.03 -11.56
N ARG A 227 25.45 -1.90 -11.75
CA ARG A 227 26.38 -3.04 -11.72
C ARG A 227 26.44 -3.75 -10.36
N VAL A 228 26.27 -3.01 -9.26
CA VAL A 228 26.27 -3.56 -7.89
C VAL A 228 24.95 -4.27 -7.62
N ILE A 229 23.83 -3.64 -7.98
CA ILE A 229 22.50 -4.25 -7.85
C ILE A 229 22.43 -5.54 -8.67
N GLN A 230 22.85 -5.51 -9.93
CA GLN A 230 22.86 -6.70 -10.78
C GLN A 230 23.75 -7.81 -10.23
N ALA A 231 24.92 -7.46 -9.68
CA ALA A 231 25.80 -8.45 -9.05
C ALA A 231 25.19 -9.06 -7.79
N ARG A 232 24.47 -8.28 -6.97
CA ARG A 232 23.75 -8.80 -5.80
C ARG A 232 22.62 -9.76 -6.21
N LEU A 233 21.88 -9.44 -7.27
CA LEU A 233 20.86 -10.32 -7.81
C LEU A 233 21.48 -11.63 -8.34
N GLU A 234 22.59 -11.54 -9.06
CA GLU A 234 23.32 -12.73 -9.54
C GLU A 234 23.83 -13.58 -8.36
N ASP A 235 24.41 -12.96 -7.34
CA ASP A 235 24.84 -13.66 -6.11
C ASP A 235 23.67 -14.34 -5.39
N ALA A 236 22.50 -13.70 -5.33
CA ALA A 236 21.29 -14.26 -4.71
C ALA A 236 20.72 -15.43 -5.53
N GLN A 237 20.68 -15.31 -6.85
CA GLN A 237 20.29 -16.39 -7.77
C GLN A 237 21.22 -17.59 -7.65
N ASP A 238 22.53 -17.36 -7.54
CA ASP A 238 23.51 -18.41 -7.31
C ASP A 238 23.31 -19.09 -5.95
N ALA A 239 22.94 -18.34 -4.90
CA ALA A 239 22.61 -18.89 -3.59
C ALA A 239 21.36 -19.79 -3.64
N VAL A 240 20.31 -19.38 -4.34
CA VAL A 240 19.10 -20.20 -4.55
C VAL A 240 19.45 -21.47 -5.33
N ALA A 241 20.25 -21.35 -6.39
CA ALA A 241 20.70 -22.50 -7.16
C ALA A 241 21.52 -23.48 -6.31
N ALA A 242 22.38 -22.98 -5.42
CA ALA A 242 23.16 -23.80 -4.49
C ALA A 242 22.26 -24.50 -3.46
N ALA A 243 21.31 -23.79 -2.85
CA ALA A 243 20.37 -24.38 -1.89
C ALA A 243 19.47 -25.45 -2.53
N ARG A 244 18.95 -25.19 -3.74
CA ARG A 244 18.21 -26.19 -4.53
C ARG A 244 19.05 -27.44 -4.82
N ALA A 245 20.33 -27.27 -5.12
CA ALA A 245 21.23 -28.39 -5.36
C ALA A 245 21.43 -29.27 -4.11
N GLU A 246 21.32 -28.71 -2.89
CA GLU A 246 21.32 -29.50 -1.66
C GLU A 246 20.01 -30.27 -1.48
N VAL A 247 18.86 -29.64 -1.77
CA VAL A 247 17.54 -30.30 -1.75
C VAL A 247 17.49 -31.49 -2.72
N ASP A 248 18.03 -31.33 -3.93
CA ASP A 248 18.05 -32.36 -4.97
C ASP A 248 18.89 -33.60 -4.60
N LYS A 249 19.77 -33.51 -3.59
CA LYS A 249 20.52 -34.67 -3.08
C LYS A 249 19.63 -35.66 -2.34
N VAL A 250 18.47 -35.22 -1.86
CA VAL A 250 17.53 -36.03 -1.07
C VAL A 250 16.43 -36.58 -1.99
N PRO A 251 16.36 -37.90 -2.22
CA PRO A 251 15.33 -38.49 -3.07
C PRO A 251 13.92 -38.18 -2.57
N GLY A 252 13.08 -37.63 -3.45
CA GLY A 252 11.67 -37.32 -3.16
C GLY A 252 11.45 -35.94 -2.52
N LEU A 253 12.48 -35.33 -1.92
CA LEU A 253 12.36 -34.02 -1.25
C LEU A 253 11.96 -32.92 -2.23
N THR A 254 12.57 -32.85 -3.42
CA THR A 254 12.19 -31.87 -4.46
C THR A 254 10.69 -31.93 -4.82
N ALA A 255 10.11 -33.13 -4.87
CA ALA A 255 8.69 -33.28 -5.18
C ALA A 255 7.79 -32.93 -3.98
N ALA A 256 8.24 -33.22 -2.77
CA ALA A 256 7.55 -32.84 -1.53
C ALA A 256 7.56 -31.31 -1.35
N VAL A 257 8.69 -30.65 -1.57
CA VAL A 257 8.82 -29.18 -1.56
C VAL A 257 7.90 -28.55 -2.60
N ALA A 258 7.88 -29.06 -3.84
CA ALA A 258 6.94 -28.58 -4.84
C ALA A 258 5.47 -28.79 -4.44
N THR A 259 5.15 -29.84 -3.68
CA THR A 259 3.79 -30.08 -3.17
C THR A 259 3.44 -29.07 -2.07
N LEU A 260 4.38 -28.77 -1.19
CA LEU A 260 4.26 -27.75 -0.15
C LEU A 260 4.06 -26.35 -0.75
N GLU A 261 4.89 -25.95 -1.71
CA GLU A 261 4.78 -24.66 -2.42
C GLU A 261 3.39 -24.50 -3.08
N ASN A 262 2.89 -25.55 -3.74
CA ASN A 262 1.56 -25.53 -4.34
C ASN A 262 0.43 -25.45 -3.30
N ALA A 263 0.60 -26.10 -2.14
CA ALA A 263 -0.38 -26.03 -1.05
C ALA A 263 -0.41 -24.64 -0.42
N GLN A 264 0.77 -24.02 -0.20
CA GLN A 264 0.91 -22.66 0.32
C GLN A 264 0.29 -21.63 -0.63
N SER A 265 0.58 -21.72 -1.93
CA SER A 265 -0.08 -20.88 -2.94
C SER A 265 -1.61 -21.08 -2.98
N GLY A 266 -2.08 -22.32 -2.84
CA GLY A 266 -3.52 -22.60 -2.73
C GLY A 266 -4.17 -22.01 -1.48
N LEU A 267 -3.43 -21.89 -0.38
CA LEU A 267 -3.87 -21.22 0.86
C LEU A 267 -3.99 -19.71 0.66
N GLU A 268 -3.02 -19.07 0.03
CA GLU A 268 -3.08 -17.63 -0.30
C GLU A 268 -4.30 -17.30 -1.19
N ASP A 269 -4.53 -18.10 -2.23
CA ASP A 269 -5.70 -17.96 -3.11
C ASP A 269 -7.01 -18.12 -2.33
N ALA A 270 -7.07 -19.08 -1.39
CA ALA A 270 -8.24 -19.29 -0.54
C ALA A 270 -8.49 -18.12 0.42
N GLN A 271 -7.43 -17.57 1.03
CA GLN A 271 -7.50 -16.41 1.92
C GLN A 271 -7.93 -15.15 1.16
N LYS A 272 -7.44 -14.96 -0.07
CA LYS A 272 -7.90 -13.87 -0.94
C LYS A 272 -9.38 -14.01 -1.28
N ALA A 273 -9.82 -15.21 -1.66
CA ALA A 273 -11.23 -15.49 -1.91
C ALA A 273 -12.11 -15.28 -0.67
N GLN A 274 -11.59 -15.57 0.53
CA GLN A 274 -12.23 -15.28 1.81
C GLN A 274 -12.38 -13.76 2.03
N ALA A 275 -11.33 -12.98 1.77
CA ALA A 275 -11.36 -11.52 1.87
C ALA A 275 -12.35 -10.90 0.88
N ASP A 276 -12.35 -11.36 -0.38
CA ASP A 276 -13.30 -10.93 -1.41
C ASP A 276 -14.74 -11.26 -1.01
N ALA A 277 -15.01 -12.48 -0.51
CA ALA A 277 -16.33 -12.88 -0.03
C ALA A 277 -16.80 -12.05 1.18
N ALA A 278 -15.88 -11.69 2.08
CA ALA A 278 -16.16 -10.80 3.20
C ALA A 278 -16.51 -9.37 2.73
N ALA A 279 -15.80 -8.84 1.73
CA ALA A 279 -16.10 -7.54 1.12
C ALA A 279 -17.47 -7.54 0.42
N VAL A 280 -17.80 -8.62 -0.31
CA VAL A 280 -19.12 -8.79 -0.94
C VAL A 280 -20.23 -8.84 0.11
N GLN A 281 -20.03 -9.58 1.21
CA GLN A 281 -20.99 -9.61 2.32
C GLN A 281 -21.18 -8.22 2.94
N ALA A 282 -20.10 -7.49 3.21
CA ALA A 282 -20.17 -6.13 3.74
C ALA A 282 -20.92 -5.19 2.79
N GLY A 283 -20.61 -5.23 1.49
CA GLY A 283 -21.30 -4.45 0.47
C GLY A 283 -22.79 -4.79 0.34
N ALA A 284 -23.15 -6.07 0.46
CA ALA A 284 -24.54 -6.52 0.47
C ALA A 284 -25.31 -5.97 1.68
N VAL A 285 -24.69 -5.97 2.87
CA VAL A 285 -25.26 -5.38 4.10
C VAL A 285 -25.44 -3.86 3.94
N THR A 286 -24.42 -3.13 3.48
CA THR A 286 -24.51 -1.68 3.23
C THR A 286 -25.62 -1.33 2.24
N THR A 287 -25.70 -2.08 1.13
CA THR A 287 -26.74 -1.89 0.10
C THR A 287 -28.14 -2.14 0.68
N PHE A 288 -28.29 -3.20 1.48
CA PHE A 288 -29.54 -3.52 2.15
C PHE A 288 -29.97 -2.41 3.12
N SER A 289 -29.07 -1.94 3.98
CA SER A 289 -29.34 -0.86 4.94
C SER A 289 -29.69 0.46 4.26
N GLY A 290 -29.04 0.77 3.13
CA GLY A 290 -29.36 1.97 2.34
C GLY A 290 -30.76 1.94 1.70
N ARG A 291 -31.29 0.75 1.41
CA ARG A 291 -32.64 0.56 0.84
C ARG A 291 -33.74 0.43 1.90
N ASN A 292 -33.39 0.01 3.12
CA ASN A 292 -34.35 -0.31 4.17
C ASN A 292 -33.96 0.40 5.48
N SER A 293 -34.21 1.72 5.56
CA SER A 293 -33.76 2.58 6.68
C SER A 293 -34.30 2.20 8.05
N ASP A 294 -35.45 1.51 8.10
CA ASP A 294 -36.14 1.14 9.34
C ASP A 294 -35.86 -0.31 9.77
N ALA A 295 -35.09 -1.06 8.97
CA ALA A 295 -34.79 -2.48 9.21
C ALA A 295 -33.35 -2.67 9.72
N VAL A 296 -33.19 -3.48 10.76
CA VAL A 296 -31.89 -3.81 11.35
C VAL A 296 -31.47 -5.21 10.90
N VAL A 297 -30.39 -5.31 10.13
CA VAL A 297 -29.79 -6.60 9.76
C VAL A 297 -28.49 -6.83 10.53
N ALA A 298 -28.29 -8.04 11.03
CA ALA A 298 -27.02 -8.45 11.61
C ALA A 298 -26.64 -9.86 11.14
N VAL A 299 -25.34 -10.08 10.89
CA VAL A 299 -24.79 -11.39 10.58
C VAL A 299 -23.83 -11.81 11.69
N VAL A 300 -24.10 -12.94 12.32
CA VAL A 300 -23.27 -13.50 13.40
C VAL A 300 -23.11 -14.99 13.15
N ASN A 301 -21.89 -15.51 13.08
CA ASN A 301 -21.60 -16.94 12.85
C ASN A 301 -22.36 -17.54 11.64
N TYR A 302 -22.39 -16.80 10.52
CA TYR A 302 -23.15 -17.14 9.30
C TYR A 302 -24.68 -17.16 9.46
N GLU A 303 -25.22 -16.79 10.61
CA GLU A 303 -26.66 -16.58 10.80
C GLU A 303 -27.01 -15.13 10.47
N VAL A 304 -27.99 -14.96 9.59
CA VAL A 304 -28.56 -13.65 9.26
C VAL A 304 -29.78 -13.41 10.12
N THR A 305 -29.83 -12.27 10.80
CA THR A 305 -30.99 -11.81 11.57
C THR A 305 -31.53 -10.51 10.98
N LEU A 306 -32.85 -10.39 10.94
CA LEU A 306 -33.59 -9.21 10.53
C LEU A 306 -34.50 -8.78 11.69
N ASP A 307 -34.31 -7.57 12.21
CA ASP A 307 -34.98 -7.03 13.39
C ASP A 307 -34.94 -7.96 14.61
N GLY A 308 -33.80 -8.65 14.77
CA GLY A 308 -33.58 -9.62 15.85
C GLY A 308 -34.21 -11.00 15.64
N VAL A 309 -34.79 -11.27 14.46
CA VAL A 309 -35.36 -12.57 14.09
C VAL A 309 -34.46 -13.27 13.08
N VAL A 310 -34.11 -14.53 13.33
CA VAL A 310 -33.27 -15.34 12.43
C VAL A 310 -33.99 -15.59 11.10
N VAL A 311 -33.29 -15.30 10.01
CA VAL A 311 -33.73 -15.58 8.63
C VAL A 311 -33.23 -16.98 8.26
N ILE A 312 -34.11 -17.97 8.34
CA ILE A 312 -33.78 -19.37 8.02
C ILE A 312 -34.25 -19.71 6.61
N GLU A 313 -33.34 -20.22 5.78
CA GLU A 313 -33.65 -20.82 4.50
C GLU A 313 -34.16 -22.27 4.69
N ASN A 314 -35.40 -22.43 5.19
CA ASN A 314 -36.39 -23.50 4.88
C ASN A 314 -37.43 -23.80 5.99
N ASP A 315 -38.68 -23.98 5.51
CA ASP A 315 -39.96 -24.55 6.00
C ASP A 315 -40.46 -24.53 7.46
N ASN A 316 -39.66 -24.27 8.50
CA ASN A 316 -40.14 -24.47 9.89
C ASN A 316 -40.43 -23.22 10.73
N GLY A 317 -40.54 -22.03 10.10
CA GLY A 317 -41.11 -20.81 10.71
C GLY A 317 -40.19 -20.13 11.74
N THR A 318 -39.76 -18.89 11.55
CA THR A 318 -40.64 -17.73 11.34
C THR A 318 -39.88 -16.55 10.73
N LEU A 319 -39.92 -16.42 9.40
CA LEU A 319 -39.95 -15.17 8.62
C LEU A 319 -40.28 -15.62 7.18
N LYS A 320 -41.39 -15.14 6.61
CA LYS A 320 -41.80 -15.53 5.25
C LYS A 320 -40.93 -14.80 4.24
N VAL A 321 -39.95 -15.51 3.68
CA VAL A 321 -39.35 -15.16 2.40
C VAL A 321 -40.24 -15.79 1.31
N THR A 322 -40.72 -15.01 0.33
CA THR A 322 -41.51 -15.53 -0.81
C THR A 322 -40.66 -16.46 -1.66
N LYS A 323 -41.29 -17.20 -2.59
CA LYS A 323 -40.60 -18.07 -3.56
C LYS A 323 -39.61 -17.34 -4.49
N GLU A 324 -39.57 -16.01 -4.40
CA GLU A 324 -38.70 -15.08 -5.13
C GLU A 324 -37.65 -14.40 -4.23
N GLY A 325 -37.56 -14.73 -2.93
CA GLY A 325 -36.52 -14.19 -2.05
C GLY A 325 -36.90 -12.94 -1.24
N GLU A 326 -38.18 -12.56 -1.17
CA GLU A 326 -38.62 -11.31 -0.51
C GLU A 326 -39.38 -11.56 0.80
N ALA A 327 -39.00 -10.88 1.89
CA ALA A 327 -39.91 -10.71 3.03
C ALA A 327 -40.94 -9.63 2.67
N GLU A 328 -42.20 -9.81 3.07
CA GLU A 328 -43.28 -8.85 2.75
C GLU A 328 -42.93 -7.45 3.31
N GLY A 329 -42.43 -6.55 2.45
CA GLY A 329 -42.02 -5.18 2.80
C GLY A 329 -40.51 -4.90 2.89
N VAL A 330 -39.62 -5.87 2.61
CA VAL A 330 -38.16 -5.68 2.69
C VAL A 330 -37.47 -6.27 1.47
N ASN A 331 -36.77 -5.44 0.69
CA ASN A 331 -36.10 -5.85 -0.56
C ASN A 331 -34.58 -6.02 -0.38
N GLY A 332 -34.03 -7.09 -0.96
CA GLY A 332 -32.57 -7.31 -1.08
C GLY A 332 -31.94 -8.26 -0.06
N ILE A 333 -32.71 -8.95 0.79
CA ILE A 333 -32.18 -9.89 1.80
C ILE A 333 -31.53 -11.14 1.19
N ALA A 334 -31.99 -11.59 0.02
CA ALA A 334 -31.42 -12.72 -0.71
C ALA A 334 -29.93 -12.52 -1.06
N ALA A 335 -29.53 -11.30 -1.43
CA ALA A 335 -28.13 -10.98 -1.72
C ALA A 335 -27.22 -11.12 -0.49
N ILE A 336 -27.74 -10.85 0.72
CA ILE A 336 -27.00 -11.07 1.97
C ILE A 336 -26.87 -12.56 2.25
N LEU A 337 -27.95 -13.34 2.07
CA LEU A 337 -27.92 -14.80 2.25
C LEU A 337 -26.93 -15.47 1.29
N GLU A 338 -26.94 -15.10 0.01
CA GLU A 338 -25.98 -15.57 -0.99
C GLU A 338 -24.54 -15.20 -0.62
N ALA A 339 -24.30 -13.94 -0.21
CA ALA A 339 -22.97 -13.51 0.21
C ALA A 339 -22.47 -14.23 1.48
N VAL A 340 -23.36 -14.52 2.43
CA VAL A 340 -23.03 -15.29 3.65
C VAL A 340 -22.71 -16.74 3.34
N GLN A 341 -23.43 -17.37 2.40
CA GLN A 341 -23.11 -18.72 1.93
C GLN A 341 -21.77 -18.76 1.18
N ALA A 342 -21.51 -17.77 0.33
CA ALA A 342 -20.24 -17.63 -0.37
C ALA A 342 -19.08 -17.46 0.63
N LYS A 343 -19.24 -16.61 1.65
CA LYS A 343 -18.24 -16.46 2.72
C LYS A 343 -18.02 -17.77 3.48
N LYS A 344 -19.09 -18.45 3.89
CA LYS A 344 -18.99 -19.75 4.59
C LYS A 344 -18.23 -20.80 3.77
N ALA A 345 -18.46 -20.84 2.45
CA ALA A 345 -17.73 -21.72 1.55
C ALA A 345 -16.25 -21.31 1.42
N ALA A 346 -15.95 -20.02 1.35
CA ALA A 346 -14.59 -19.51 1.32
C ALA A 346 -13.82 -19.82 2.62
N ASP A 347 -14.44 -19.67 3.79
CA ASP A 347 -13.86 -20.03 5.09
C ASP A 347 -13.52 -21.54 5.16
N ALA A 348 -14.41 -22.40 4.66
CA ALA A 348 -14.15 -23.85 4.60
C ALA A 348 -13.02 -24.23 3.60
N ASN A 349 -12.85 -23.44 2.54
CA ASN A 349 -11.74 -23.62 1.60
C ASN A 349 -10.39 -23.23 2.22
N VAL A 350 -10.35 -22.18 3.05
CA VAL A 350 -9.16 -21.82 3.83
C VAL A 350 -8.77 -22.98 4.75
N GLU A 351 -9.72 -23.50 5.54
CA GLU A 351 -9.46 -24.64 6.45
C GLU A 351 -8.94 -25.88 5.68
N SER A 352 -9.51 -26.15 4.50
CA SER A 352 -9.04 -27.25 3.64
C SER A 352 -7.63 -27.02 3.08
N ALA A 353 -7.30 -25.77 2.74
CA ALA A 353 -5.98 -25.40 2.24
C ALA A 353 -4.92 -25.42 3.36
N GLU A 354 -5.26 -24.96 4.58
CA GLU A 354 -4.42 -25.08 5.77
C GLU A 354 -4.08 -26.55 6.06
N GLN A 355 -5.06 -27.45 5.95
CA GLN A 355 -4.81 -28.89 6.11
C GLN A 355 -3.91 -29.47 5.01
N ALA A 356 -4.03 -28.97 3.77
CA ALA A 356 -3.16 -29.38 2.67
C ALA A 356 -1.71 -28.92 2.90
N VAL A 357 -1.52 -27.70 3.42
CA VAL A 357 -0.21 -27.19 3.84
C VAL A 357 0.38 -28.06 4.94
N ALA A 358 -0.33 -28.27 6.05
CA ALA A 358 0.14 -29.08 7.17
C ALA A 358 0.52 -30.52 6.75
N THR A 359 -0.26 -31.11 5.82
CA THR A 359 0.05 -32.44 5.27
C THR A 359 1.34 -32.43 4.44
N ALA A 360 1.54 -31.41 3.61
CA ALA A 360 2.74 -31.28 2.80
C ALA A 360 3.99 -30.96 3.64
N GLU A 361 3.85 -30.09 4.66
CA GLU A 361 4.90 -29.78 5.64
C GLU A 361 5.37 -31.04 6.37
N ALA A 362 4.44 -31.90 6.82
CA ALA A 362 4.81 -33.14 7.49
C ALA A 362 5.64 -34.08 6.60
N VAL A 363 5.31 -34.19 5.30
CA VAL A 363 6.08 -34.99 4.34
C VAL A 363 7.47 -34.40 4.10
N VAL A 364 7.58 -33.08 4.03
CA VAL A 364 8.87 -32.40 3.87
C VAL A 364 9.74 -32.54 5.12
N ALA A 365 9.16 -32.32 6.31
CA ALA A 365 9.85 -32.45 7.59
C ALA A 365 10.44 -33.86 7.77
N GLU A 366 9.72 -34.90 7.33
CA GLU A 366 10.23 -36.27 7.36
C GLU A 366 11.39 -36.50 6.39
N LEU A 367 11.37 -35.87 5.22
CA LEU A 367 12.39 -36.07 4.18
C LEU A 367 13.65 -35.23 4.39
N ASP A 368 13.56 -34.04 4.99
CA ASP A 368 14.72 -33.13 5.09
C ASP A 368 15.67 -33.44 6.28
N LEU A 369 15.30 -34.40 7.15
CA LEU A 369 16.13 -34.82 8.29
C LEU A 369 17.61 -35.04 7.93
N THR A 370 18.49 -34.61 8.84
CA THR A 370 19.92 -34.91 8.77
C THR A 370 20.17 -36.41 8.99
N GLU A 371 21.34 -36.91 8.59
CA GLU A 371 21.71 -38.31 8.83
C GLU A 371 21.69 -38.65 10.34
N THR A 372 22.12 -37.70 11.19
CA THR A 372 22.08 -37.85 12.66
C THR A 372 20.65 -37.83 13.21
N ALA A 373 19.76 -37.00 12.67
CA ALA A 373 18.35 -36.97 13.07
C ALA A 373 17.61 -38.26 12.64
N VAL A 374 17.95 -38.85 11.50
CA VAL A 374 17.42 -40.15 11.08
C VAL A 374 17.87 -41.26 12.04
N GLU A 375 19.15 -41.28 12.42
CA GLU A 375 19.67 -42.24 13.42
C GLU A 375 18.98 -42.07 14.79
N ALA A 376 18.75 -40.83 15.23
CA ALA A 376 18.03 -40.54 16.47
C ALA A 376 16.56 -40.98 16.41
N LYS A 377 15.89 -40.81 15.25
CA LYS A 377 14.52 -41.29 15.02
C LYS A 377 14.43 -42.81 15.12
N GLU A 378 15.37 -43.54 14.49
CA GLU A 378 15.42 -45.00 14.57
C GLU A 378 15.62 -45.48 16.02
N ALA A 379 16.47 -44.80 16.79
CA ALA A 379 16.69 -45.09 18.21
C ALA A 379 15.43 -44.85 19.06
N LEU A 380 14.68 -43.77 18.79
CA LEU A 380 13.40 -43.51 19.45
C LEU A 380 12.37 -44.58 19.11
N GLU A 381 12.24 -44.96 17.84
CA GLU A 381 11.33 -46.04 17.41
C GLU A 381 11.69 -47.38 18.07
N GLU A 382 12.98 -47.69 18.20
CA GLU A 382 13.45 -48.90 18.88
C GLU A 382 13.13 -48.87 20.39
N ALA A 383 13.36 -47.74 21.07
CA ALA A 383 13.02 -47.56 22.49
C ALA A 383 11.49 -47.69 22.72
N GLN A 384 10.67 -47.06 21.87
CA GLN A 384 9.22 -47.16 21.93
C GLN A 384 8.74 -48.59 21.66
N ALA A 385 9.34 -49.29 20.70
CA ALA A 385 9.02 -50.68 20.41
C ALA A 385 9.36 -51.61 21.59
N ALA A 386 10.48 -51.37 22.28
CA ALA A 386 10.87 -52.10 23.49
C ALA A 386 9.88 -51.86 24.64
N LEU A 387 9.52 -50.61 24.92
CA LEU A 387 8.49 -50.28 25.92
C LEU A 387 7.14 -50.91 25.60
N GLN A 388 6.69 -50.83 24.34
CA GLN A 388 5.44 -51.48 23.91
C GLN A 388 5.51 -53.01 23.98
N ALA A 389 6.69 -53.61 23.74
CA ALA A 389 6.87 -55.05 23.90
C ALA A 389 6.74 -55.46 25.37
N HIS A 390 7.38 -54.71 26.28
CA HIS A 390 7.26 -54.92 27.71
C HIS A 390 5.80 -54.78 28.20
N ILE A 391 5.08 -53.74 27.76
CA ILE A 391 3.66 -53.56 28.09
C ILE A 391 2.80 -54.74 27.57
N ARG A 392 3.08 -55.23 26.36
CA ARG A 392 2.34 -56.37 25.79
C ARG A 392 2.63 -57.68 26.52
N GLU A 393 3.84 -57.87 27.03
CA GLU A 393 4.27 -59.10 27.71
C GLU A 393 3.86 -59.13 29.18
N HIS A 394 3.93 -57.98 29.87
CA HIS A 394 3.81 -57.89 31.33
C HIS A 394 2.61 -57.05 31.83
N GLY A 395 1.81 -56.47 30.92
CA GLY A 395 0.60 -55.72 31.29
C GLY A 395 0.82 -54.21 31.46
N SER A 396 -0.21 -53.48 31.89
CA SER A 396 -0.14 -52.03 32.18
C SER A 396 0.56 -51.76 33.53
N ASP A 397 0.87 -50.49 33.81
CA ASP A 397 1.53 -50.11 35.08
C ASP A 397 0.62 -50.44 36.25
N GLU A 398 -0.67 -50.17 36.08
CA GLU A 398 -1.71 -50.47 37.05
C GLU A 398 -1.84 -51.99 37.28
N GLN A 399 -1.56 -52.82 36.27
CA GLN A 399 -1.59 -54.27 36.41
C GLN A 399 -0.36 -54.77 37.17
N LEU A 400 0.85 -54.30 36.84
CA LEU A 400 2.06 -54.66 37.57
C LEU A 400 2.03 -54.20 39.04
N GLN A 401 1.51 -52.99 39.30
CA GLN A 401 1.34 -52.48 40.65
C GLN A 401 0.25 -53.24 41.43
N ALA A 402 -0.84 -53.62 40.78
CA ALA A 402 -1.88 -54.44 41.41
C ALA A 402 -1.37 -55.87 41.72
N ASP A 403 -0.58 -56.46 40.83
CA ASP A 403 0.03 -57.78 41.04
C ASP A 403 1.06 -57.73 42.18
N LEU A 404 1.84 -56.64 42.29
CA LEU A 404 2.76 -56.40 43.41
C LEU A 404 2.01 -56.28 44.75
N ALA A 405 0.92 -55.50 44.77
CA ALA A 405 0.09 -55.34 45.96
C ALA A 405 -0.57 -56.66 46.39
N ALA A 406 -1.02 -57.48 45.43
CA ALA A 406 -1.60 -58.79 45.71
C ALA A 406 -0.58 -59.79 46.26
N ALA A 407 0.67 -59.75 45.79
CA ALA A 407 1.76 -60.56 46.33
C ALA A 407 2.06 -60.19 47.79
N ALA A 408 2.10 -58.88 48.11
CA ALA A 408 2.31 -58.41 49.47
C ALA A 408 1.17 -58.78 50.45
N GLU A 409 -0.09 -58.80 49.98
CA GLU A 409 -1.26 -59.18 50.80
C GLU A 409 -1.23 -60.67 51.19
N GLY A 410 -0.77 -61.56 50.29
CA GLY A 410 -0.64 -62.99 50.56
C GLY A 410 0.35 -63.32 51.68
N ASP A 411 1.47 -62.59 51.76
CA ASP A 411 2.48 -62.79 52.81
C ASP A 411 2.02 -62.26 54.17
N ILE A 412 1.25 -61.17 54.20
CA ILE A 412 0.64 -60.65 55.43
C ILE A 412 -0.33 -61.69 56.01
N ASP A 413 -1.12 -62.36 55.18
CA ASP A 413 -2.03 -63.42 55.62
C ASP A 413 -1.27 -64.62 56.23
N GLU A 414 -0.13 -65.02 55.66
CA GLU A 414 0.71 -66.09 56.23
C GLU A 414 1.35 -65.68 57.57
N LEU A 415 1.86 -64.46 57.68
CA LEU A 415 2.45 -63.93 58.92
C LEU A 415 1.40 -63.73 60.02
N GLN A 416 0.19 -63.27 59.67
CA GLN A 416 -0.93 -63.21 60.61
C GLN A 416 -1.30 -64.59 61.15
N GLN A 417 -1.30 -65.61 60.28
CA GLN A 417 -1.56 -66.99 60.70
C GLN A 417 -0.42 -67.54 61.58
N ALA A 418 0.84 -67.18 61.31
CA ALA A 418 1.98 -67.55 62.16
C ALA A 418 1.91 -66.92 63.56
N VAL A 419 1.49 -65.66 63.67
CA VAL A 419 1.21 -64.99 64.96
C VAL A 419 0.09 -65.69 65.72
N VAL A 420 -1.01 -66.04 65.02
CA VAL A 420 -2.12 -66.79 65.62
C VAL A 420 -1.68 -68.17 66.14
N ASP A 421 -0.86 -68.89 65.37
CA ASP A 421 -0.34 -70.20 65.75
C ASP A 421 0.65 -70.09 66.94
N ALA A 422 1.50 -69.07 66.96
CA ALA A 422 2.41 -68.78 68.06
C ALA A 422 1.67 -68.37 69.36
N GLN A 423 0.62 -67.55 69.27
CA GLN A 423 -0.23 -67.22 70.43
C GLN A 423 -0.90 -68.48 70.99
N ALA A 424 -1.43 -69.34 70.12
CA ALA A 424 -2.08 -70.57 70.53
C ALA A 424 -1.10 -71.53 71.23
N ALA A 425 0.17 -71.57 70.81
CA ALA A 425 1.22 -72.34 71.45
C ALA A 425 1.61 -71.76 72.82
N LEU A 426 1.71 -70.43 72.93
CA LEU A 426 1.98 -69.72 74.18
C LEU A 426 0.84 -69.95 75.20
N ASP A 427 -0.42 -69.77 74.80
CA ASP A 427 -1.61 -70.01 75.64
C ASP A 427 -1.64 -71.46 76.17
N ALA A 428 -1.24 -72.43 75.34
CA ALA A 428 -1.16 -73.83 75.76
C ALA A 428 -0.05 -74.06 76.80
N ALA A 429 1.11 -73.42 76.65
CA ALA A 429 2.22 -73.50 77.61
C ALA A 429 1.88 -72.79 78.93
N GLU A 430 1.21 -71.65 78.89
CA GLU A 430 0.70 -70.95 80.08
C GLU A 430 -0.37 -71.78 80.81
N ALA A 431 -1.26 -72.45 80.08
CA ALA A 431 -2.23 -73.37 80.65
C ALA A 431 -1.57 -74.58 81.34
N ASP A 432 -0.46 -75.10 80.80
CA ASP A 432 0.34 -76.14 81.45
C ASP A 432 0.99 -75.64 82.75
N VAL A 433 1.46 -74.38 82.79
CA VAL A 433 1.95 -73.72 84.00
C VAL A 433 0.83 -73.50 85.01
N GLU A 434 -0.36 -73.08 84.58
CA GLU A 434 -1.52 -72.86 85.46
C GLU A 434 -2.05 -74.19 86.04
N ALA A 435 -2.08 -75.26 85.23
CA ALA A 435 -2.42 -76.61 85.66
C ALA A 435 -1.46 -77.14 86.74
N PHE A 436 -0.17 -76.83 86.64
CA PHE A 436 0.82 -77.17 87.68
C PHE A 436 0.45 -76.60 89.05
N PHE A 437 -0.13 -75.40 89.10
CA PHE A 437 -0.57 -74.77 90.36
C PHE A 437 -1.96 -75.21 90.83
N ALA A 438 -2.83 -75.69 89.92
CA ALA A 438 -4.19 -76.13 90.24
C ALA A 438 -4.26 -77.50 90.95
N ASP A 439 -3.28 -78.40 90.73
CA ASP A 439 -3.28 -79.77 91.25
C ASP A 439 -2.88 -79.91 92.74
N GLY A 440 -2.69 -78.80 93.45
CA GLY A 440 -2.44 -78.81 94.90
C GLY A 440 -1.04 -79.29 95.30
N ASN A 441 -0.08 -79.28 94.36
CA ASN A 441 1.31 -79.72 94.57
C ASN A 441 2.20 -78.70 95.32
N GLY A 442 1.59 -77.73 96.01
CA GLY A 442 2.29 -76.69 96.77
C GLY A 442 3.01 -77.15 98.05
N ALA A 443 3.36 -78.43 98.19
CA ALA A 443 3.98 -78.95 99.42
C ALA A 443 4.87 -80.19 99.24
N GLU A 444 5.81 -80.22 98.28
CA GLU A 444 7.12 -80.87 98.42
C GLU A 444 8.02 -80.52 97.22
N PHE A 445 9.25 -80.03 97.49
CA PHE A 445 10.25 -79.56 96.51
C PHE A 445 10.86 -80.69 95.65
N ALA A 446 10.05 -81.56 95.05
CA ALA A 446 10.52 -82.68 94.21
C ALA A 446 10.44 -82.41 92.70
N ASP A 447 9.54 -81.53 92.23
CA ASP A 447 9.31 -81.26 90.79
C ASP A 447 9.68 -79.84 90.32
N ALA A 448 10.61 -79.18 91.02
CA ALA A 448 11.10 -77.85 90.62
C ALA A 448 11.67 -77.82 89.19
N ALA A 449 12.25 -78.93 88.71
CA ALA A 449 12.78 -79.03 87.34
C ALA A 449 11.70 -79.06 86.25
N ALA A 450 10.51 -79.59 86.54
CA ALA A 450 9.41 -79.63 85.57
C ALA A 450 8.73 -78.25 85.46
N LEU A 451 8.58 -77.54 86.58
CA LEU A 451 8.11 -76.15 86.59
C LEU A 451 9.10 -75.22 85.91
N THR A 452 10.41 -75.37 86.15
CA THR A 452 11.44 -74.62 85.45
C THR A 452 11.42 -74.92 83.95
N ALA A 453 11.31 -76.18 83.53
CA ALA A 453 11.21 -76.51 82.10
C ALA A 453 9.94 -75.96 81.42
N ALA A 454 8.80 -75.92 82.13
CA ALA A 454 7.56 -75.33 81.61
C ALA A 454 7.63 -73.80 81.54
N LEU A 455 8.23 -73.15 82.54
CA LEU A 455 8.50 -71.71 82.53
C LEU A 455 9.53 -71.33 81.46
N ASP A 456 10.58 -72.12 81.26
CA ASP A 456 11.60 -71.91 80.23
C ASP A 456 11.00 -72.12 78.82
N ALA A 457 10.11 -73.09 78.64
CA ALA A 457 9.39 -73.31 77.38
C ALA A 457 8.37 -72.19 77.09
N ALA A 458 7.62 -71.74 78.10
CA ALA A 458 6.70 -70.61 77.96
C ALA A 458 7.47 -69.31 77.66
N ALA A 459 8.61 -69.08 78.33
CA ALA A 459 9.47 -67.93 78.05
C ALA A 459 10.07 -67.97 76.64
N ALA A 460 10.46 -69.15 76.14
CA ALA A 460 10.94 -69.31 74.77
C ALA A 460 9.83 -69.04 73.73
N LEU A 461 8.62 -69.55 73.96
CA LEU A 461 7.47 -69.32 73.09
C LEU A 461 6.97 -67.87 73.16
N GLN A 462 7.16 -67.18 74.29
CA GLN A 462 6.83 -65.77 74.43
C GLN A 462 7.77 -64.88 73.61
N VAL A 463 9.03 -65.26 73.48
CA VAL A 463 9.98 -64.63 72.55
C VAL A 463 9.57 -64.93 71.10
N GLU A 464 9.24 -66.19 70.77
CA GLU A 464 8.81 -66.58 69.42
C GLU A 464 7.50 -65.90 68.98
N TYR A 465 6.55 -65.69 69.89
CA TYR A 465 5.34 -64.90 69.66
C TYR A 465 5.65 -63.41 69.44
N ALA A 466 6.52 -62.81 70.26
CA ALA A 466 6.92 -61.41 70.11
C ALA A 466 7.69 -61.16 68.81
N ASP A 467 8.55 -62.10 68.41
CA ASP A 467 9.28 -62.05 67.14
C ASP A 467 8.30 -62.16 65.95
N ALA A 468 7.28 -63.02 66.05
CA ALA A 468 6.23 -63.14 65.04
C ALA A 468 5.35 -61.87 64.95
N GLU A 469 4.96 -61.26 66.07
CA GLU A 469 4.21 -59.99 66.09
C GLU A 469 5.02 -58.84 65.48
N THR A 470 6.32 -58.81 65.77
CA THR A 470 7.24 -57.80 65.22
C THR A 470 7.40 -57.98 63.71
N ALA A 471 7.62 -59.20 63.23
CA ALA A 471 7.71 -59.50 61.79
C ALA A 471 6.42 -59.16 61.03
N LEU A 472 5.24 -59.42 61.63
CA LEU A 472 3.96 -59.02 61.06
C LEU A 472 3.78 -57.48 61.04
N ALA A 473 4.18 -56.79 62.11
CA ALA A 473 4.09 -55.33 62.17
C ALA A 473 5.00 -54.67 61.12
N ASP A 474 6.23 -55.16 60.97
CA ASP A 474 7.18 -54.70 59.95
C ASP A 474 6.64 -54.92 58.53
N ALA A 475 6.03 -56.08 58.27
CA ALA A 475 5.40 -56.38 56.98
C ALA A 475 4.18 -55.47 56.68
N ILE A 476 3.33 -55.19 57.68
CA ILE A 476 2.19 -54.26 57.54
C ILE A 476 2.68 -52.84 57.27
N THR A 477 3.75 -52.40 57.94
CA THR A 477 4.35 -51.08 57.72
C THR A 477 4.98 -50.96 56.33
N ALA A 478 5.69 -51.98 55.86
CA ALA A 478 6.23 -52.02 54.50
C ALA A 478 5.12 -52.03 53.42
N ALA A 479 4.05 -52.78 53.62
CA ALA A 479 2.91 -52.82 52.70
C ALA A 479 2.11 -51.50 52.67
N ASN A 480 1.98 -50.81 53.81
CA ASN A 480 1.36 -49.49 53.87
C ASN A 480 2.25 -48.41 53.23
N GLY A 481 3.58 -48.53 53.33
CA GLY A 481 4.53 -47.68 52.61
C GLY A 481 4.47 -47.88 51.08
N ALA A 482 4.14 -49.08 50.60
CA ALA A 482 3.92 -49.37 49.19
C ALA A 482 2.58 -48.84 48.62
N SER A 483 1.64 -48.45 49.48
CA SER A 483 0.28 -48.00 49.11
C SER A 483 0.11 -46.47 49.00
N GLU A 484 1.14 -45.67 49.26
CA GLU A 484 0.95 -44.25 49.57
C GLU A 484 1.03 -43.32 48.34
N SER A 485 -0.05 -43.27 47.55
CA SER A 485 -0.23 -42.23 46.51
C SER A 485 -1.24 -41.12 46.86
N THR A 486 -1.85 -41.08 48.06
CA THR A 486 -2.83 -40.03 48.36
C THR A 486 -2.96 -39.62 49.84
N LEU A 487 -2.66 -38.33 50.09
CA LEU A 487 -3.20 -37.40 51.13
C LEU A 487 -2.32 -36.99 52.34
N THR A 488 -1.88 -35.73 52.30
CA THR A 488 -2.26 -34.61 53.20
C THR A 488 -2.18 -34.76 54.73
N ASP A 489 -1.58 -33.72 55.35
CA ASP A 489 -1.70 -33.25 56.74
C ASP A 489 -0.73 -33.79 57.82
N ALA A 490 0.56 -33.53 57.60
CA ALA A 490 1.63 -33.54 58.62
C ALA A 490 1.44 -32.52 59.79
N ALA A 491 0.37 -31.72 59.79
CA ALA A 491 0.10 -30.73 60.84
C ALA A 491 -0.68 -31.30 62.04
N GLU A 492 -1.37 -32.43 61.90
CA GLU A 492 -2.19 -33.00 63.00
C GLU A 492 -1.33 -33.85 63.96
N VAL A 493 -0.32 -34.58 63.43
CA VAL A 493 0.61 -35.40 64.23
C VAL A 493 1.59 -34.56 65.07
N ALA A 494 2.03 -33.40 64.56
CA ALA A 494 2.92 -32.49 65.29
C ALA A 494 2.27 -31.88 66.55
N THR A 495 0.93 -31.80 66.58
CA THR A 495 0.18 -31.23 67.71
C THR A 495 -0.04 -32.28 68.83
N GLU A 496 -0.13 -33.56 68.49
CA GLU A 496 -0.22 -34.66 69.47
C GLU A 496 1.13 -34.98 70.12
N LEU A 497 2.25 -34.91 69.38
CA LEU A 497 3.61 -35.11 69.92
C LEU A 497 4.01 -34.02 70.93
N GLN A 498 3.63 -32.76 70.68
CA GLN A 498 3.93 -31.63 71.58
C GLN A 498 3.17 -31.73 72.92
N THR A 499 2.08 -32.50 72.95
CA THR A 499 1.29 -32.79 74.17
C THR A 499 1.91 -33.95 74.98
N LEU A 500 2.66 -34.84 74.33
CA LEU A 500 3.36 -35.97 74.97
C LEU A 500 4.73 -35.56 75.54
N GLU A 501 5.47 -34.68 74.85
CA GLU A 501 6.74 -34.12 75.35
C GLU A 501 6.57 -33.27 76.62
N GLY A 502 5.41 -32.60 76.78
CA GLY A 502 5.07 -31.87 78.00
C GLY A 502 4.80 -32.77 79.22
N ALA A 503 4.49 -34.05 79.01
CA ALA A 503 4.22 -35.03 80.08
C ALA A 503 5.48 -35.77 80.55
N VAL A 504 6.53 -35.84 79.72
CA VAL A 504 7.83 -36.45 80.06
C VAL A 504 8.73 -35.49 80.83
N ALA A 505 8.55 -34.17 80.67
CA ALA A 505 9.28 -33.14 81.42
C ALA A 505 8.93 -33.06 82.92
N GLU A 506 8.00 -33.86 83.46
CA GLU A 506 7.60 -33.85 84.89
C GLU A 506 8.17 -35.04 85.71
N PHE A 507 8.98 -35.95 85.14
CA PHE A 507 9.53 -37.10 85.88
C PHE A 507 11.07 -37.22 85.89
N ALA A 508 11.79 -36.09 86.04
CA ALA A 508 13.20 -36.10 86.40
C ALA A 508 13.45 -35.17 87.61
N VAL A 509 13.02 -35.63 88.79
CA VAL A 509 13.47 -35.08 90.09
C VAL A 509 14.76 -35.81 90.48
N ASP A 510 15.87 -35.06 90.47
CA ASP A 510 17.20 -35.35 91.05
C ASP A 510 18.12 -36.24 90.18
N GLY A 511 19.23 -35.82 89.57
CA GLY A 511 20.10 -34.64 89.71
C GLY A 511 21.57 -35.10 89.68
N THR A 512 22.42 -34.55 88.80
CA THR A 512 23.80 -34.06 89.09
C THR A 512 24.61 -33.68 87.83
N ASP A 513 25.42 -32.63 88.01
CA ASP A 513 26.10 -31.74 87.05
C ASP A 513 27.21 -32.34 86.16
N THR A 514 27.13 -33.61 85.75
CA THR A 514 28.18 -34.26 84.93
C THR A 514 27.96 -34.06 83.42
N VAL A 515 26.70 -33.89 82.99
CA VAL A 515 26.29 -33.85 81.57
C VAL A 515 26.66 -32.54 80.83
N ARG A 516 26.91 -31.45 81.55
CA ARG A 516 27.30 -30.17 80.94
C ARG A 516 28.76 -30.15 80.46
N ALA A 517 29.62 -30.94 81.11
CA ALA A 517 31.04 -31.02 80.76
C ALA A 517 31.28 -31.94 79.54
N ASP A 518 30.45 -32.98 79.39
CA ASP A 518 30.54 -33.91 78.26
C ASP A 518 29.98 -33.29 76.96
N TYR A 519 28.99 -32.39 77.06
CA TYR A 519 28.45 -31.63 75.94
C TYR A 519 29.44 -30.58 75.39
N GLU A 520 30.26 -29.96 76.25
CA GLU A 520 31.30 -28.99 75.83
C GLU A 520 32.55 -29.68 75.24
N ALA A 521 32.86 -30.92 75.65
CA ALA A 521 33.97 -31.71 75.11
C ALA A 521 33.66 -32.33 73.72
N ALA A 522 32.37 -32.60 73.42
CA ALA A 522 31.92 -33.09 72.13
C ALA A 522 31.94 -32.01 71.03
N LEU A 523 31.78 -30.73 71.41
CA LEU A 523 31.81 -29.60 70.48
C LEU A 523 33.23 -29.27 69.98
N ASP A 524 34.25 -29.44 70.83
CA ASP A 524 35.66 -29.13 70.52
C ASP A 524 36.36 -30.19 69.65
N ALA A 525 35.83 -31.43 69.60
CA ALA A 525 36.38 -32.51 68.76
C ALA A 525 35.91 -32.44 67.29
N TYR A 526 34.87 -31.65 67.01
CA TYR A 526 34.25 -31.49 65.70
C TYR A 526 34.91 -30.38 64.84
N ASP A 527 35.62 -29.43 65.44
CA ASP A 527 36.10 -28.21 64.74
C ASP A 527 37.52 -28.34 64.11
N GLY A 528 38.01 -29.57 63.92
CA GLY A 528 39.44 -29.80 63.64
C GLY A 528 39.80 -31.00 62.78
N LEU A 529 39.28 -31.13 61.56
CA LEU A 529 40.08 -31.09 60.31
C LEU A 529 39.36 -31.67 59.08
N ASP A 530 39.55 -30.92 58.00
CA ASP A 530 39.09 -31.06 56.62
C ASP A 530 40.15 -31.71 55.69
N ALA A 531 39.61 -32.41 54.68
CA ALA A 531 40.09 -32.94 53.39
C ALA A 531 41.57 -33.32 53.14
N SER A 532 41.79 -34.58 52.74
CA SER A 532 42.20 -34.92 51.34
C SER A 532 42.52 -36.42 51.14
N THR A 533 41.80 -37.05 50.20
CA THR A 533 42.12 -38.29 49.47
C THR A 533 42.10 -39.64 50.22
N GLY A 534 40.95 -40.33 50.17
CA GLY A 534 40.77 -41.76 50.50
C GLY A 534 39.35 -42.03 51.02
N THR A 535 38.56 -42.88 50.36
CA THR A 535 37.16 -43.16 50.75
C THR A 535 37.08 -43.86 52.11
N ALA A 536 36.22 -43.37 53.00
CA ALA A 536 35.98 -43.94 54.33
C ALA A 536 35.42 -45.37 54.29
N LEU A 537 34.79 -45.75 53.17
CA LEU A 537 34.36 -47.11 52.91
C LEU A 537 35.54 -48.10 52.88
N GLU A 538 36.70 -47.73 52.32
CA GLU A 538 37.89 -48.60 52.27
C GLU A 538 38.62 -48.70 53.62
N ALA A 539 38.56 -47.65 54.47
CA ALA A 539 39.12 -47.67 55.82
C ALA A 539 38.23 -48.44 56.82
N ALA A 540 36.90 -48.35 56.67
CA ALA A 540 35.94 -49.12 57.45
C ALA A 540 35.94 -50.61 57.06
N TYR A 541 36.08 -50.95 55.77
CA TYR A 541 36.21 -52.33 55.30
C TYR A 541 37.47 -53.03 55.85
N ALA A 542 38.59 -52.30 55.95
CA ALA A 542 39.86 -52.83 56.46
C ALA A 542 39.88 -53.00 58.00
N ALA A 543 39.13 -52.18 58.75
CA ALA A 543 38.94 -52.33 60.19
C ALA A 543 37.99 -53.49 60.52
N LEU A 544 36.90 -53.64 59.75
CA LEU A 544 35.89 -54.70 59.91
C LEU A 544 36.45 -56.11 59.60
N TYR A 545 37.38 -56.25 58.65
CA TYR A 545 38.03 -57.54 58.36
C TYR A 545 39.07 -57.96 59.42
N ALA A 546 39.59 -57.02 60.22
CA ALA A 546 40.59 -57.31 61.25
C ALA A 546 39.97 -57.84 62.56
N GLU A 547 38.76 -57.39 62.93
CA GLU A 547 38.07 -57.84 64.14
C GLU A 547 37.18 -59.08 63.94
N LEU A 548 36.67 -59.34 62.73
CA LEU A 548 35.89 -60.55 62.44
C LEU A 548 36.71 -61.88 62.45
N SER A 549 38.04 -61.83 62.58
CA SER A 549 38.89 -63.04 62.49
C SER A 549 39.27 -63.67 63.84
N VAL A 550 38.80 -63.13 64.97
CA VAL A 550 39.07 -63.72 66.31
C VAL A 550 37.79 -63.72 67.15
N VAL A 551 37.47 -64.88 67.71
CA VAL A 551 36.38 -65.13 68.68
C VAL A 551 35.03 -65.55 68.08
N THR A 552 35.05 -66.66 67.34
CA THR A 552 34.14 -67.76 67.68
C THR A 552 34.38 -68.21 69.13
N THR A 553 33.30 -68.32 69.90
CA THR A 553 33.08 -69.04 71.18
C THR A 553 32.93 -68.21 72.46
N GLU A 554 31.67 -68.21 72.93
CA GLU A 554 31.11 -67.95 74.28
C GLU A 554 30.61 -66.52 74.63
N LEU A 555 29.27 -66.38 74.68
CA LEU A 555 28.47 -65.38 75.41
C LEU A 555 28.71 -65.50 76.94
N PRO A 556 28.69 -64.44 77.78
CA PRO A 556 27.42 -63.73 78.07
C PRO A 556 27.44 -62.25 78.55
N ALA A 557 26.30 -61.60 78.32
CA ALA A 557 25.53 -60.69 79.19
C ALA A 557 26.12 -59.33 79.65
N SER A 558 25.61 -58.25 79.03
CA SER A 558 25.27 -56.99 79.71
C SER A 558 24.32 -56.15 78.86
N ASP A 559 23.60 -55.20 79.47
CA ASP A 559 22.65 -54.21 78.90
C ASP A 559 23.23 -53.29 77.77
N ALA A 560 24.32 -53.68 77.11
CA ALA A 560 24.96 -52.99 75.98
C ALA A 560 24.30 -53.34 74.63
N ASP A 561 23.62 -54.50 74.52
CA ASP A 561 23.03 -54.94 73.24
C ASP A 561 21.77 -54.15 72.84
N ALA A 562 21.03 -53.58 73.80
CA ALA A 562 19.91 -52.69 73.51
C ALA A 562 20.38 -51.30 73.04
N ALA A 563 21.55 -50.83 73.50
CA ALA A 563 22.14 -49.55 73.09
C ALA A 563 22.82 -49.63 71.72
N ASP A 564 23.30 -50.80 71.31
CA ASP A 564 23.86 -51.05 69.97
C ASP A 564 22.76 -51.22 68.90
N ILE A 565 21.59 -51.77 69.27
CA ILE A 565 20.38 -51.80 68.42
C ILE A 565 19.72 -50.40 68.36
N ASP A 566 19.62 -49.67 69.48
CA ASP A 566 19.15 -48.27 69.48
C ASP A 566 20.11 -47.35 68.72
N SER A 567 21.43 -47.55 68.78
CA SER A 567 22.40 -46.76 68.00
C SER A 567 22.39 -47.12 66.51
N ALA A 568 22.08 -48.37 66.15
CA ALA A 568 21.87 -48.78 64.76
C ALA A 568 20.53 -48.26 64.20
N SER A 569 19.47 -48.28 65.00
CA SER A 569 18.16 -47.71 64.66
C SER A 569 18.22 -46.18 64.53
N VAL A 570 18.95 -45.50 65.43
CA VAL A 570 19.22 -44.06 65.31
C VAL A 570 20.13 -43.75 64.13
N ALA A 571 21.16 -44.55 63.84
CA ALA A 571 22.02 -44.34 62.66
C ALA A 571 21.29 -44.61 61.33
N ILE A 572 20.38 -45.58 61.29
CA ILE A 572 19.49 -45.86 60.15
C ILE A 572 18.46 -44.74 60.02
N SER A 573 17.85 -44.31 61.12
CA SER A 573 16.89 -43.20 61.14
C SER A 573 17.56 -41.87 60.79
N ASP A 574 18.82 -41.64 61.18
CA ASP A 574 19.62 -40.46 60.81
C ASP A 574 20.11 -40.53 59.36
N ALA A 575 20.41 -41.72 58.83
CA ALA A 575 20.74 -41.92 57.41
C ALA A 575 19.51 -41.76 56.51
N ILE A 576 18.37 -42.31 56.91
CA ILE A 576 17.07 -42.12 56.26
C ILE A 576 16.65 -40.65 56.36
N SER A 577 16.83 -39.99 57.51
CA SER A 577 16.53 -38.55 57.66
C SER A 577 17.50 -37.70 56.86
N ALA A 578 18.78 -38.05 56.76
CA ALA A 578 19.76 -37.33 55.93
C ALA A 578 19.48 -37.51 54.44
N GLU A 579 19.06 -38.70 54.00
CA GLU A 579 18.65 -38.98 52.62
C GLU A 579 17.29 -38.33 52.30
N LEU A 580 16.32 -38.36 53.22
CA LEU A 580 15.05 -37.62 53.11
C LEU A 580 15.30 -36.12 53.08
N THR A 581 16.20 -35.58 53.91
CA THR A 581 16.56 -34.16 53.90
C THR A 581 17.31 -33.79 52.62
N ALA A 582 18.21 -34.65 52.13
CA ALA A 582 18.89 -34.46 50.85
C ALA A 582 17.92 -34.49 49.67
N ARG A 583 16.94 -35.41 49.69
CA ARG A 583 15.85 -35.48 48.71
C ARG A 583 14.89 -34.32 48.84
N GLU A 584 14.50 -33.89 50.03
CA GLU A 584 13.62 -32.75 50.28
C GLU A 584 14.30 -31.43 49.88
N THR A 585 15.61 -31.33 50.04
CA THR A 585 16.43 -30.21 49.53
C THR A 585 16.49 -30.27 48.00
N ALA A 586 16.79 -31.42 47.41
CA ALA A 586 16.83 -31.60 45.95
C ALA A 586 15.44 -31.39 45.31
N LEU A 587 14.35 -31.79 45.96
CA LEU A 587 12.97 -31.62 45.51
C LEU A 587 12.54 -30.15 45.63
N ASN A 588 12.94 -29.44 46.69
CA ASN A 588 12.68 -28.01 46.84
C ASN A 588 13.48 -27.19 45.81
N ASP A 589 14.75 -27.52 45.58
CA ASP A 589 15.57 -26.87 44.56
C ASP A 589 15.05 -27.17 43.14
N PHE A 590 14.63 -28.41 42.86
CA PHE A 590 13.96 -28.79 41.62
C PHE A 590 12.62 -28.08 41.43
N ALA A 591 11.77 -27.99 42.46
CA ALA A 591 10.47 -27.31 42.37
C ALA A 591 10.62 -25.80 42.16
N LEU A 592 11.61 -25.16 42.79
CA LEU A 592 11.93 -23.75 42.59
C LEU A 592 12.51 -23.48 41.20
N LEU A 593 13.38 -24.35 40.69
CA LEU A 593 13.99 -24.23 39.37
C LEU A 593 12.98 -24.52 38.25
N ALA A 594 12.13 -25.54 38.41
CA ALA A 594 11.03 -25.84 37.47
C ALA A 594 9.98 -24.72 37.42
N ALA A 595 9.68 -24.07 38.56
CA ALA A 595 8.81 -22.88 38.57
C ALA A 595 9.47 -21.68 37.86
N ALA A 596 10.79 -21.52 37.99
CA ALA A 596 11.55 -20.47 37.30
C ALA A 596 11.64 -20.70 35.78
N VAL A 597 11.82 -21.94 35.33
CA VAL A 597 11.79 -22.34 33.91
C VAL A 597 10.40 -22.10 33.31
N ASN A 598 9.32 -22.53 33.97
CA ASN A 598 7.95 -22.27 33.51
C ASN A 598 7.62 -20.77 33.43
N THR A 599 8.14 -19.98 34.36
CA THR A 599 7.98 -18.51 34.34
C THR A 599 8.75 -17.90 33.17
N ALA A 600 10.00 -18.32 32.94
CA ALA A 600 10.83 -17.83 31.83
C ALA A 600 10.25 -18.24 30.46
N GLN A 601 9.69 -19.45 30.32
CA GLN A 601 8.99 -19.90 29.12
C GLN A 601 7.72 -19.07 28.86
N SER A 602 6.90 -18.81 29.90
CA SER A 602 5.72 -17.94 29.76
C SER A 602 6.08 -16.50 29.43
N ASP A 603 7.18 -15.98 29.99
CA ASP A 603 7.68 -14.63 29.68
C ASP A 603 8.19 -14.57 28.23
N LEU A 604 8.89 -15.60 27.75
CA LEU A 604 9.34 -15.71 26.36
C LEU A 604 8.17 -15.80 25.37
N GLU A 605 7.16 -16.65 25.64
CA GLU A 605 5.94 -16.73 24.83
C GLU A 605 5.19 -15.39 24.79
N ALA A 606 5.07 -14.69 25.93
CA ALA A 606 4.45 -13.37 25.99
C ALA A 606 5.23 -12.33 25.17
N LEU A 607 6.56 -12.32 25.28
CA LEU A 607 7.44 -11.43 24.51
C LEU A 607 7.35 -11.67 23.00
N VAL A 608 7.26 -12.94 22.57
CA VAL A 608 7.11 -13.33 21.16
C VAL A 608 5.72 -12.94 20.62
N THR A 609 4.68 -12.97 21.47
CA THR A 609 3.30 -12.70 21.04
C THR A 609 2.94 -11.20 21.07
N GLU A 610 3.54 -10.40 21.94
CA GLU A 610 3.13 -9.01 22.20
C GLU A 610 4.00 -7.94 21.51
N HIS A 611 5.20 -8.26 21.01
CA HIS A 611 6.15 -7.25 20.48
C HIS A 611 6.55 -7.48 19.01
N SER A 612 6.27 -6.48 18.17
CA SER A 612 6.82 -6.35 16.82
C SER A 612 8.34 -6.11 16.88
N TYR A 613 9.15 -7.10 16.47
CA TYR A 613 10.57 -7.12 16.04
C TYR A 613 11.62 -6.14 16.66
N ALA A 614 11.30 -5.31 17.64
CA ALA A 614 12.10 -4.14 18.02
C ALA A 614 13.08 -4.39 19.17
N ASP A 615 12.98 -5.53 19.86
CA ASP A 615 13.80 -5.83 21.04
C ASP A 615 14.43 -7.23 20.98
N ALA A 616 15.07 -7.54 19.85
CA ALA A 616 15.83 -8.79 19.65
C ALA A 616 16.87 -9.04 20.77
N ALA A 617 17.36 -7.97 21.41
CA ALA A 617 18.26 -8.05 22.56
C ALA A 617 17.58 -8.58 23.84
N ALA A 618 16.29 -8.29 24.05
CA ALA A 618 15.53 -8.77 25.20
C ALA A 618 15.12 -10.25 25.02
N VAL A 619 14.73 -10.62 23.80
CA VAL A 619 14.45 -12.03 23.44
C VAL A 619 15.72 -12.88 23.57
N GLN A 620 16.85 -12.41 23.04
CA GLN A 620 18.13 -13.12 23.19
C GLN A 620 18.57 -13.23 24.65
N ALA A 621 18.37 -12.18 25.46
CA ALA A 621 18.73 -12.21 26.88
C ALA A 621 17.89 -13.21 27.69
N GLU A 622 16.60 -13.35 27.39
CA GLU A 622 15.73 -14.33 28.07
C GLU A 622 15.96 -15.75 27.55
N ALA A 623 16.28 -15.93 26.27
CA ALA A 623 16.73 -17.21 25.71
C ALA A 623 18.07 -17.68 26.32
N ASP A 624 19.05 -16.78 26.46
CA ASP A 624 20.33 -17.08 27.13
C ASP A 624 20.11 -17.44 28.61
N ARG A 625 19.14 -16.80 29.28
CA ARG A 625 18.76 -17.09 30.66
C ARG A 625 18.08 -18.45 30.80
N LEU A 626 17.20 -18.80 29.87
CA LEU A 626 16.55 -20.12 29.82
C LEU A 626 17.60 -21.22 29.64
N GLY A 627 18.54 -21.05 28.70
CA GLY A 627 19.62 -22.02 28.48
C GLY A 627 20.52 -22.22 29.71
N ALA A 628 20.80 -21.16 30.47
CA ALA A 628 21.56 -21.27 31.71
C ALA A 628 20.80 -22.02 32.83
N LEU A 629 19.48 -21.84 32.91
CA LEU A 629 18.62 -22.55 33.87
C LEU A 629 18.47 -24.04 33.50
N GLU A 630 18.38 -24.36 32.21
CA GLU A 630 18.35 -25.74 31.69
C GLU A 630 19.69 -26.47 31.93
N GLU A 631 20.82 -25.77 31.80
CA GLU A 631 22.15 -26.30 32.11
C GLU A 631 22.31 -26.61 33.63
N GLU A 632 21.71 -25.81 34.51
CA GLU A 632 21.65 -26.08 35.96
C GLU A 632 20.65 -27.19 36.34
N LEU A 633 19.56 -27.36 35.58
CA LEU A 633 18.53 -28.38 35.82
C LEU A 633 19.02 -29.81 35.48
N THR A 634 19.84 -29.94 34.44
CA THR A 634 20.34 -31.23 33.93
C THR A 634 21.05 -32.11 34.98
N PRO A 635 22.01 -31.61 35.79
CA PRO A 635 22.65 -32.41 36.84
C PRO A 635 21.71 -32.75 38.00
N LEU A 636 20.71 -31.93 38.29
CA LEU A 636 19.70 -32.20 39.32
C LEU A 636 18.70 -33.28 38.86
N GLN A 637 18.30 -33.28 37.59
CA GLN A 637 17.52 -34.39 36.98
C GLN A 637 18.30 -35.69 37.04
N THR A 638 19.60 -35.65 36.71
CA THR A 638 20.49 -36.82 36.83
C THR A 638 20.56 -37.32 38.28
N ALA A 639 20.70 -36.42 39.26
CA ALA A 639 20.73 -36.78 40.67
C ALA A 639 19.40 -37.35 41.19
N VAL A 640 18.26 -36.85 40.71
CA VAL A 640 16.93 -37.39 41.03
C VAL A 640 16.76 -38.80 40.43
N THR A 641 17.15 -39.03 39.18
CA THR A 641 17.12 -40.35 38.55
C THR A 641 18.06 -41.35 39.24
N GLU A 642 19.28 -40.92 39.62
CA GLU A 642 20.21 -41.74 40.40
C GLU A 642 19.64 -42.06 41.79
N ALA A 643 18.99 -41.10 42.46
CA ALA A 643 18.34 -41.31 43.75
C ALA A 643 17.12 -42.23 43.66
N GLN A 644 16.31 -42.13 42.60
CA GLN A 644 15.19 -43.04 42.33
C GLN A 644 15.69 -44.47 42.05
N THR A 645 16.75 -44.60 41.25
CA THR A 645 17.40 -45.88 40.99
C THR A 645 17.97 -46.50 42.28
N ALA A 646 18.57 -45.69 43.15
CA ALA A 646 19.07 -46.12 44.45
C ALA A 646 17.93 -46.49 45.42
N LEU A 647 16.79 -45.80 45.37
CA LEU A 647 15.58 -46.14 46.12
C LEU A 647 15.04 -47.50 45.69
N SER A 648 14.84 -47.68 44.39
CA SER A 648 14.33 -48.95 43.84
C SER A 648 15.29 -50.11 44.11
N ALA A 649 16.60 -49.88 44.08
CA ALA A 649 17.59 -50.88 44.45
C ALA A 649 17.59 -51.20 45.96
N ALA A 650 17.33 -50.20 46.81
CA ALA A 650 17.17 -50.39 48.26
C ALA A 650 15.86 -51.12 48.60
N GLU A 651 14.78 -50.86 47.86
CA GLU A 651 13.49 -51.58 47.96
C GLU A 651 13.62 -53.05 47.53
N VAL A 652 14.36 -53.34 46.44
CA VAL A 652 14.71 -54.72 46.04
C VAL A 652 15.55 -55.39 47.13
N ALA A 653 16.56 -54.71 47.66
CA ALA A 653 17.42 -55.25 48.71
C ALA A 653 16.65 -55.48 50.03
N LEU A 654 15.62 -54.68 50.31
CA LEU A 654 14.73 -54.84 51.46
C LEU A 654 13.75 -56.01 51.26
N ALA A 655 13.20 -56.18 50.05
CA ALA A 655 12.37 -57.33 49.69
C ALA A 655 13.15 -58.66 49.73
N ASP A 656 14.39 -58.65 49.24
CA ASP A 656 15.33 -59.78 49.33
C ASP A 656 15.72 -60.09 50.80
N ALA A 657 15.80 -59.07 51.67
CA ALA A 657 16.13 -59.22 53.09
C ALA A 657 14.97 -59.76 53.95
N VAL A 658 13.72 -59.52 53.54
CA VAL A 658 12.50 -60.00 54.22
C VAL A 658 12.08 -61.41 53.75
N GLY A 659 12.71 -61.95 52.70
CA GLY A 659 12.48 -63.33 52.23
C GLY A 659 11.21 -63.50 51.38
N ASN A 660 10.82 -62.47 50.62
CA ASN A 660 9.62 -62.48 49.79
C ASN A 660 9.93 -63.01 48.36
N GLU A 661 9.79 -64.33 48.16
CA GLU A 661 10.13 -64.99 46.89
C GLU A 661 9.17 -64.63 45.72
N GLU A 662 7.96 -64.12 45.98
CA GLU A 662 6.95 -63.83 44.93
C GLU A 662 6.91 -62.35 44.48
N ALA A 663 7.22 -61.38 45.35
CA ALA A 663 7.18 -59.95 45.02
C ALA A 663 8.44 -59.44 44.26
N ALA A 664 9.61 -60.00 44.56
CA ALA A 664 10.89 -59.62 43.94
C ALA A 664 10.89 -59.63 42.39
N PRO A 665 10.36 -60.67 41.69
CA PRO A 665 10.31 -60.66 40.23
C PRO A 665 9.35 -59.62 39.64
N ILE A 666 8.26 -59.26 40.33
CA ILE A 666 7.30 -58.24 39.87
C ILE A 666 7.92 -56.84 40.00
N HIS A 667 8.63 -56.58 41.10
CA HIS A 667 9.35 -55.33 41.31
C HIS A 667 10.45 -55.13 40.25
N ALA A 668 11.18 -56.18 39.89
CA ALA A 668 12.18 -56.12 38.82
C ALA A 668 11.58 -55.70 37.47
N LEU A 669 10.36 -56.17 37.13
CA LEU A 669 9.65 -55.76 35.92
C LEU A 669 9.18 -54.29 35.96
N ILE A 670 8.81 -53.78 37.13
CA ILE A 670 8.46 -52.36 37.31
C ILE A 670 9.71 -51.49 37.10
N VAL A 671 10.85 -51.87 37.68
CA VAL A 671 12.13 -51.16 37.48
C VAL A 671 12.57 -51.20 36.02
N GLU A 672 12.45 -52.34 35.35
CA GLU A 672 12.73 -52.46 33.92
C GLU A 672 11.82 -51.55 33.08
N ARG A 673 10.53 -51.48 33.42
CA ARG A 673 9.57 -50.59 32.75
C ARG A 673 9.89 -49.11 32.91
N GLU A 674 10.25 -48.68 34.11
CA GLU A 674 10.67 -47.29 34.34
C GLU A 674 11.95 -46.97 33.56
N GLY A 675 12.92 -47.89 33.54
CA GLY A 675 14.12 -47.75 32.70
C GLY A 675 13.80 -47.61 31.20
N LEU A 676 12.81 -48.36 30.68
CA LEU A 676 12.36 -48.25 29.30
C LEU A 676 11.63 -46.93 29.00
N LYS A 677 10.84 -46.39 29.94
CA LYS A 677 10.21 -45.06 29.81
C LYS A 677 11.26 -43.96 29.73
N THR A 678 12.23 -43.96 30.63
CA THR A 678 13.34 -42.99 30.61
C THR A 678 14.17 -43.10 29.32
N ALA A 679 14.37 -44.32 28.79
CA ALA A 679 15.03 -44.51 27.51
C ALA A 679 14.25 -43.90 26.33
N VAL A 680 12.91 -44.01 26.34
CA VAL A 680 12.05 -43.34 25.35
C VAL A 680 12.17 -41.82 25.46
N GLU A 681 12.03 -41.26 26.66
CA GLU A 681 12.12 -39.82 26.91
C GLU A 681 13.48 -39.24 26.48
N SER A 682 14.57 -39.97 26.78
CA SER A 682 15.92 -39.57 26.38
C SER A 682 16.13 -39.64 24.87
N ALA A 683 15.62 -40.68 24.21
CA ALA A 683 15.69 -40.80 22.75
C ALA A 683 14.81 -39.76 22.04
N GLU A 684 13.66 -39.41 22.63
CA GLU A 684 12.74 -38.38 22.14
C GLU A 684 13.40 -37.01 22.18
N SER A 685 13.97 -36.64 23.33
CA SER A 685 14.74 -35.39 23.47
C SER A 685 15.93 -35.33 22.51
N THR A 686 16.62 -36.44 22.28
CA THR A 686 17.73 -36.49 21.31
C THR A 686 17.23 -36.29 19.88
N PHE A 687 16.13 -36.95 19.51
CA PHE A 687 15.53 -36.80 18.18
C PHE A 687 15.03 -35.37 17.95
N GLU A 688 14.32 -34.76 18.90
CA GLU A 688 13.84 -33.39 18.80
C GLU A 688 14.98 -32.39 18.58
N ASN A 689 16.07 -32.52 19.33
CA ASN A 689 17.26 -31.67 19.20
C ASN A 689 17.95 -31.83 17.84
N GLU A 690 18.11 -33.07 17.34
CA GLU A 690 18.75 -33.33 16.05
C GLU A 690 17.83 -32.95 14.86
N ALA A 691 16.52 -33.15 15.00
CA ALA A 691 15.53 -32.78 13.99
C ALA A 691 15.37 -31.26 13.83
N ALA A 692 15.65 -30.47 14.88
CA ALA A 692 15.69 -29.01 14.80
C ALA A 692 16.83 -28.48 13.90
N ALA A 693 17.83 -29.30 13.58
CA ALA A 693 18.96 -28.92 12.72
C ALA A 693 18.65 -29.05 11.22
N ASN A 694 17.37 -29.01 10.81
CA ASN A 694 16.89 -29.33 9.48
C ASN A 694 17.24 -28.24 8.44
N PRO A 695 18.33 -28.36 7.66
CA PRO A 695 19.07 -27.18 7.22
C PRO A 695 18.88 -26.80 5.74
N ARG A 696 18.04 -27.51 4.95
CA ARG A 696 17.99 -27.30 3.50
C ARG A 696 16.78 -26.51 3.04
N LEU A 697 15.58 -26.82 3.52
CA LEU A 697 14.41 -26.03 3.14
C LEU A 697 14.50 -24.61 3.71
N ASP A 698 14.89 -24.45 4.97
CA ASP A 698 15.09 -23.13 5.58
C ASP A 698 16.17 -22.31 4.85
N ALA A 699 17.26 -22.97 4.43
CA ALA A 699 18.29 -22.32 3.62
C ALA A 699 17.81 -21.97 2.21
N LEU A 700 16.98 -22.81 1.60
CA LEU A 700 16.36 -22.53 0.30
C LEU A 700 15.38 -21.36 0.39
N GLU A 701 14.56 -21.32 1.42
CA GLU A 701 13.59 -20.25 1.64
C GLU A 701 14.29 -18.92 1.96
N ALA A 702 15.28 -18.94 2.85
CA ALA A 702 16.11 -17.77 3.12
C ALA A 702 16.82 -17.26 1.86
N ALA A 703 17.33 -18.16 1.01
CA ALA A 703 17.95 -17.77 -0.26
C ALA A 703 16.95 -17.15 -1.24
N LYS A 704 15.73 -17.70 -1.34
CA LYS A 704 14.66 -17.14 -2.19
C LYS A 704 14.23 -15.75 -1.72
N LEU A 705 14.08 -15.54 -0.42
CA LEU A 705 13.76 -14.22 0.14
C LEU A 705 14.84 -13.19 -0.17
N ILE A 706 16.11 -13.60 -0.17
CA ILE A 706 17.22 -12.72 -0.58
C ILE A 706 17.17 -12.42 -2.09
N GLU A 707 16.84 -13.41 -2.92
CA GLU A 707 16.64 -13.21 -4.37
C GLU A 707 15.49 -12.25 -4.65
N GLU A 708 14.34 -12.45 -3.99
CA GLU A 708 13.17 -11.58 -4.09
C GLU A 708 13.49 -10.15 -3.67
N ALA A 709 14.12 -9.95 -2.50
CA ALA A 709 14.55 -8.63 -2.06
C ALA A 709 15.58 -7.98 -3.01
N ALA A 710 16.46 -8.77 -3.64
CA ALA A 710 17.39 -8.25 -4.65
C ALA A 710 16.68 -7.87 -5.95
N GLN A 711 15.65 -8.62 -6.34
CA GLN A 711 14.83 -8.34 -7.52
C GLN A 711 13.95 -7.10 -7.30
N ASP A 712 13.35 -6.92 -6.12
CA ASP A 712 12.59 -5.71 -5.77
C ASP A 712 13.42 -4.43 -5.92
N VAL A 713 14.70 -4.50 -5.58
CA VAL A 713 15.65 -3.37 -5.75
C VAL A 713 15.92 -3.09 -7.24
N VAL A 714 15.94 -4.12 -8.09
CA VAL A 714 16.03 -3.95 -9.56
C VAL A 714 14.75 -3.32 -10.10
N ASP A 715 13.60 -3.86 -9.73
CA ASP A 715 12.30 -3.40 -10.23
C ASP A 715 12.04 -1.94 -9.82
N THR A 716 12.31 -1.60 -8.56
CA THR A 716 12.25 -0.21 -8.05
C THR A 716 13.21 0.71 -8.82
N ARG A 717 14.41 0.23 -9.18
CA ARG A 717 15.36 1.02 -9.98
C ARG A 717 14.81 1.28 -11.38
N GLU A 718 14.17 0.30 -12.01
CA GLU A 718 13.59 0.43 -13.35
C GLU A 718 12.40 1.39 -13.35
N GLU A 719 11.51 1.30 -12.36
CA GLU A 719 10.39 2.23 -12.16
C GLU A 719 10.89 3.67 -12.03
N LEU A 720 11.86 3.92 -11.14
CA LEU A 720 12.44 5.26 -10.96
C LEU A 720 13.12 5.81 -12.23
N ILE A 721 13.64 4.95 -13.12
CA ILE A 721 14.16 5.37 -14.41
C ILE A 721 13.01 5.76 -15.35
N SER A 722 11.90 5.00 -15.34
CA SER A 722 10.69 5.33 -16.09
C SER A 722 10.11 6.67 -15.66
N ASP A 723 9.97 6.89 -14.35
CA ASP A 723 9.45 8.14 -13.79
C ASP A 723 10.25 9.36 -14.25
N VAL A 724 11.59 9.26 -14.26
CA VAL A 724 12.46 10.33 -14.76
C VAL A 724 12.24 10.56 -16.25
N ALA A 725 12.09 9.51 -17.04
CA ALA A 725 11.88 9.61 -18.47
C ALA A 725 10.51 10.24 -18.81
N GLU A 726 9.45 9.83 -18.10
CA GLU A 726 8.10 10.37 -18.25
C GLU A 726 8.04 11.84 -17.84
N ALA A 727 8.62 12.19 -16.68
CA ALA A 727 8.69 13.58 -16.26
C ALA A 727 9.52 14.45 -17.23
N GLN A 728 10.57 13.90 -17.83
CA GLN A 728 11.36 14.62 -18.84
C GLN A 728 10.56 14.83 -20.13
N GLN A 729 9.75 13.87 -20.56
CA GLN A 729 8.88 14.04 -21.73
C GLN A 729 7.88 15.18 -21.52
N LEU A 730 7.32 15.32 -20.31
CA LEU A 730 6.44 16.44 -19.99
C LEU A 730 7.17 17.79 -20.04
N VAL A 731 8.41 17.85 -19.54
CA VAL A 731 9.26 19.06 -19.64
C VAL A 731 9.52 19.41 -21.11
N ASP A 732 9.86 18.43 -21.94
CA ASP A 732 10.16 18.64 -23.35
C ASP A 732 8.91 19.07 -24.14
N ALA A 733 7.75 18.46 -23.85
CA ALA A 733 6.48 18.84 -24.46
C ALA A 733 6.05 20.27 -24.08
N LEU A 734 6.16 20.64 -22.80
CA LEU A 734 5.89 22.00 -22.34
C LEU A 734 6.84 23.02 -22.99
N ALA A 735 8.11 22.67 -23.14
CA ALA A 735 9.08 23.53 -23.83
C ALA A 735 8.69 23.75 -25.29
N GLN A 736 8.27 22.70 -26.01
CA GLN A 736 7.81 22.83 -27.39
C GLN A 736 6.54 23.69 -27.50
N LEU A 737 5.59 23.54 -26.56
CA LEU A 737 4.37 24.37 -26.55
C LEU A 737 4.69 25.84 -26.27
N ASN A 738 5.69 26.12 -25.42
CA ASN A 738 6.19 27.49 -25.23
C ASN A 738 6.89 28.02 -26.49
N ASP A 739 7.69 27.21 -27.18
CA ASP A 739 8.31 27.59 -28.46
C ASP A 739 7.24 27.87 -29.55
N ASP A 740 6.13 27.13 -29.55
CA ASP A 740 5.02 27.35 -30.48
C ASP A 740 4.28 28.67 -30.19
N ILE A 741 4.12 29.02 -28.90
CA ILE A 741 3.60 30.34 -28.49
C ILE A 741 4.56 31.45 -28.92
N ASP A 742 5.86 31.33 -28.61
CA ASP A 742 6.89 32.31 -28.99
C ASP A 742 6.91 32.51 -30.52
N ALA A 743 6.73 31.45 -31.30
CA ALA A 743 6.66 31.52 -32.76
C ALA A 743 5.39 32.23 -33.26
N ALA A 744 4.24 32.00 -32.61
CA ALA A 744 2.99 32.70 -32.93
C ALA A 744 3.05 34.19 -32.56
N GLU A 745 3.65 34.51 -31.41
CA GLU A 745 3.93 35.88 -30.97
C GLU A 745 4.85 36.61 -31.96
N ALA A 746 5.97 35.97 -32.36
CA ALA A 746 6.90 36.54 -33.34
C ALA A 746 6.25 36.80 -34.72
N ALA A 747 5.25 36.01 -35.11
CA ALA A 747 4.51 36.23 -36.35
C ALA A 747 3.68 37.52 -36.31
N LEU A 748 3.14 37.91 -35.16
CA LEU A 748 2.44 39.19 -34.97
C LEU A 748 3.43 40.37 -35.02
N GLU A 749 4.58 40.22 -34.37
CA GLU A 749 5.64 41.23 -34.43
C GLU A 749 6.18 41.43 -35.86
N GLU A 750 6.29 40.36 -36.66
CA GLU A 750 6.71 40.45 -38.07
C GLU A 750 5.68 41.19 -38.95
N LEU A 751 4.39 41.15 -38.55
CA LEU A 751 3.33 41.95 -39.15
C LEU A 751 3.35 43.42 -38.68
N GLY A 752 4.21 43.78 -37.72
CA GLY A 752 4.40 45.15 -37.23
C GLY A 752 3.62 45.50 -35.97
N TYR A 753 2.88 44.54 -35.39
CA TYR A 753 2.03 44.78 -34.23
C TYR A 753 2.68 44.32 -32.92
N GLU A 754 2.32 44.99 -31.83
CA GLU A 754 2.64 44.57 -30.47
C GLU A 754 1.77 43.35 -30.07
N LEU A 755 2.18 42.66 -29.00
CA LEU A 755 1.45 41.48 -28.54
C LEU A 755 0.01 41.82 -28.13
N PRO A 756 -0.97 40.95 -28.43
CA PRO A 756 -2.37 41.29 -28.22
C PRO A 756 -2.72 41.48 -26.74
N ILE A 757 -3.56 42.48 -26.48
CA ILE A 757 -4.06 42.83 -25.16
C ILE A 757 -5.52 42.41 -25.09
N THR A 758 -5.87 41.49 -24.20
CA THR A 758 -7.27 41.17 -23.93
C THR A 758 -7.98 42.40 -23.35
N ALA A 759 -9.07 42.82 -24.00
CA ALA A 759 -9.86 43.97 -23.62
C ALA A 759 -10.80 43.60 -22.46
N GLU A 760 -10.27 43.65 -21.24
CA GLU A 760 -11.04 43.42 -20.00
C GLU A 760 -10.82 44.57 -19.02
N GLY A 761 -11.90 45.13 -18.47
CA GLY A 761 -11.83 46.17 -17.46
C GLY A 761 -11.25 47.50 -17.97
N SER A 762 -9.99 47.81 -17.69
CA SER A 762 -9.35 49.05 -18.15
C SER A 762 -7.95 48.78 -18.68
N VAL A 763 -7.78 48.97 -19.98
CA VAL A 763 -6.54 48.74 -20.72
C VAL A 763 -6.10 50.03 -21.43
N PHE A 764 -4.82 50.08 -21.80
CA PHE A 764 -4.19 51.28 -22.37
C PHE A 764 -3.45 50.93 -23.65
N GLY A 765 -3.66 51.73 -24.69
CA GLY A 765 -2.79 51.78 -25.86
C GLY A 765 -1.43 52.35 -25.49
N THR A 766 -0.41 51.78 -26.10
CA THR A 766 0.98 52.14 -26.06
C THR A 766 1.28 53.15 -27.17
N ALA A 767 2.54 53.21 -27.61
CA ALA A 767 2.94 54.04 -28.75
C ALA A 767 3.32 53.19 -29.98
N GLY A 768 3.28 51.86 -29.84
CA GLY A 768 3.36 50.91 -30.94
C GLY A 768 1.98 50.66 -31.53
N ASP A 769 1.90 49.76 -32.50
CA ASP A 769 0.66 49.38 -33.15
C ASP A 769 0.03 48.25 -32.33
N ASP A 770 -0.96 48.56 -31.48
CA ASP A 770 -1.53 47.59 -30.53
C ASP A 770 -2.72 46.82 -31.11
N ILE A 771 -2.87 45.55 -30.71
CA ILE A 771 -4.06 44.75 -30.99
C ILE A 771 -4.82 44.51 -29.68
N PHE A 772 -6.06 44.96 -29.61
CA PHE A 772 -6.99 44.68 -28.52
C PHE A 772 -7.91 43.52 -28.91
N LEU A 773 -8.00 42.47 -28.07
CA LEU A 773 -8.88 41.33 -28.30
C LEU A 773 -10.14 41.46 -27.46
N PHE A 774 -11.30 41.48 -28.10
CA PHE A 774 -12.56 41.43 -27.38
C PHE A 774 -12.75 40.06 -26.71
N SER A 775 -13.00 40.05 -25.39
CA SER A 775 -13.12 38.84 -24.57
C SER A 775 -14.56 38.37 -24.34
N GLY A 776 -15.57 39.13 -24.80
CA GLY A 776 -16.95 38.93 -24.33
C GLY A 776 -17.20 39.54 -22.94
N GLU A 777 -16.46 40.60 -22.58
CA GLU A 777 -16.67 41.36 -21.36
C GLU A 777 -16.60 42.88 -21.61
N ASP A 778 -17.22 43.65 -20.73
CA ASP A 778 -17.11 45.12 -20.71
C ASP A 778 -15.66 45.58 -20.51
N ALA A 779 -15.22 46.55 -21.31
CA ALA A 779 -13.89 47.13 -21.17
C ALA A 779 -13.81 48.62 -21.51
N THR A 780 -12.78 49.27 -21.01
CA THR A 780 -12.41 50.65 -21.34
C THR A 780 -11.00 50.67 -21.91
N ILE A 781 -10.86 51.14 -23.14
CA ILE A 781 -9.58 51.30 -23.83
C ILE A 781 -9.25 52.78 -23.89
N THR A 782 -8.12 53.17 -23.29
CA THR A 782 -7.62 54.54 -23.35
C THR A 782 -6.41 54.63 -24.26
N GLY A 783 -6.33 55.67 -25.08
CA GLY A 783 -5.17 55.88 -25.97
C GLY A 783 -5.29 55.17 -27.33
N PHE A 784 -6.44 54.56 -27.63
CA PHE A 784 -6.72 53.90 -28.90
C PHE A 784 -6.53 54.85 -30.09
N GLY A 785 -5.56 54.56 -30.96
CA GLY A 785 -5.16 55.36 -32.12
C GLY A 785 -4.59 56.74 -31.77
N ALA A 786 -4.16 56.95 -30.53
CA ALA A 786 -3.52 58.21 -30.12
C ALA A 786 -2.07 58.32 -30.62
N THR A 787 -1.38 57.18 -30.69
CA THR A 787 -0.02 57.00 -31.24
C THR A 787 0.11 55.55 -31.70
N GLY A 788 0.48 55.32 -32.96
CA GLY A 788 0.46 53.98 -33.56
C GLY A 788 -0.88 53.66 -34.24
N GLU A 789 -0.90 52.58 -35.00
CA GLU A 789 -2.08 52.00 -35.64
C GLU A 789 -2.70 50.94 -34.72
N ASP A 790 -3.70 51.34 -33.93
CA ASP A 790 -4.37 50.43 -33.00
C ASP A 790 -5.56 49.73 -33.66
N LEU A 791 -5.70 48.44 -33.34
CA LEU A 791 -6.77 47.58 -33.80
C LEU A 791 -7.56 47.01 -32.61
N LEU A 792 -8.89 46.98 -32.71
CA LEU A 792 -9.74 46.20 -31.83
C LEU A 792 -10.36 45.05 -32.63
N TYR A 793 -9.96 43.83 -32.33
CA TYR A 793 -10.48 42.62 -32.94
C TYR A 793 -11.71 42.12 -32.18
N VAL A 794 -12.85 42.11 -32.87
CA VAL A 794 -14.15 41.66 -32.34
C VAL A 794 -14.64 40.36 -32.99
N GLY A 795 -13.89 39.83 -33.96
CA GLY A 795 -14.28 38.67 -34.75
C GLY A 795 -15.14 39.02 -35.97
N THR A 796 -15.29 38.05 -36.87
CA THR A 796 -16.01 38.23 -38.14
C THR A 796 -17.53 38.14 -37.97
N GLY A 797 -18.28 38.74 -38.90
CA GLY A 797 -19.74 38.55 -38.99
C GLY A 797 -20.57 39.67 -38.36
N TYR A 798 -19.91 40.67 -37.78
CA TYR A 798 -20.53 41.88 -37.26
C TYR A 798 -20.78 42.92 -38.36
N SER A 799 -21.96 43.55 -38.32
CA SER A 799 -22.27 44.75 -39.12
C SER A 799 -22.26 46.01 -38.24
N ARG A 800 -21.77 47.12 -38.79
CA ARG A 800 -21.76 48.42 -38.09
C ARG A 800 -23.16 49.04 -38.11
N SER A 801 -23.58 49.58 -36.95
CA SER A 801 -24.83 50.33 -36.79
C SER A 801 -24.59 51.62 -36.01
N ASP A 802 -24.79 52.79 -36.61
CA ASP A 802 -24.55 54.08 -35.94
C ASP A 802 -25.77 54.55 -35.13
N LEU A 803 -25.55 54.91 -33.86
CA LEU A 803 -26.58 55.45 -32.98
C LEU A 803 -26.41 56.95 -32.76
N ALA A 804 -27.52 57.67 -32.71
CA ALA A 804 -27.51 59.04 -32.21
C ALA A 804 -27.13 59.07 -30.71
N SER A 805 -26.42 60.11 -30.29
CA SER A 805 -25.86 60.23 -28.92
C SER A 805 -26.90 60.23 -27.80
N ASP A 806 -28.18 60.46 -28.10
CA ASP A 806 -29.29 60.47 -27.15
C ASP A 806 -30.12 59.18 -27.15
N VAL A 807 -29.74 58.20 -27.97
CA VAL A 807 -30.39 56.88 -28.03
C VAL A 807 -30.04 56.07 -26.78
N ASP A 808 -31.06 55.53 -26.12
CA ASP A 808 -30.90 54.59 -25.02
C ASP A 808 -31.35 53.20 -25.52
N LEU A 809 -30.40 52.29 -25.71
CA LEU A 809 -30.67 50.91 -26.16
C LEU A 809 -31.50 50.11 -25.16
N ASN A 810 -31.54 50.51 -23.88
CA ASN A 810 -32.41 49.89 -22.89
C ASN A 810 -33.86 50.36 -23.02
N ALA A 811 -34.09 51.51 -23.65
CA ALA A 811 -35.41 52.12 -23.80
C ALA A 811 -35.97 52.07 -25.22
N THR A 812 -35.12 51.85 -26.23
CA THR A 812 -35.47 51.91 -27.65
C THR A 812 -34.89 50.73 -28.42
N ARG A 813 -35.64 50.22 -29.40
CA ARG A 813 -35.21 49.13 -30.26
C ARG A 813 -34.45 49.69 -31.45
N GLN A 814 -33.24 49.21 -31.67
CA GLN A 814 -32.37 49.61 -32.76
C GLN A 814 -31.91 48.37 -33.52
N GLY A 815 -31.36 48.56 -34.71
CA GLY A 815 -30.70 47.48 -35.43
C GLY A 815 -31.58 46.42 -36.10
N SER A 816 -30.91 45.38 -36.57
CA SER A 816 -31.40 44.21 -37.29
C SER A 816 -31.80 43.07 -36.32
N SER A 817 -32.54 42.11 -36.85
CA SER A 817 -32.96 40.90 -36.11
C SER A 817 -32.38 39.62 -36.70
N SER A 818 -31.48 39.75 -37.66
CA SER A 818 -30.93 38.64 -38.45
C SER A 818 -29.45 38.82 -38.77
N GLU A 819 -28.80 39.79 -38.13
CA GLU A 819 -27.37 40.08 -38.26
C GLU A 819 -26.85 40.36 -36.85
N LEU A 820 -25.59 40.04 -36.58
CA LEU A 820 -24.89 40.51 -35.39
C LEU A 820 -24.44 41.95 -35.66
N GLU A 821 -24.75 42.86 -34.75
CA GLU A 821 -24.38 44.27 -34.89
C GLU A 821 -23.38 44.73 -33.85
N ILE A 822 -22.62 45.75 -34.22
CA ILE A 822 -21.90 46.60 -33.28
C ILE A 822 -22.48 48.00 -33.39
N PHE A 823 -23.06 48.48 -32.30
CA PHE A 823 -23.61 49.82 -32.24
C PHE A 823 -22.54 50.83 -31.84
N PHE A 824 -22.27 51.79 -32.72
CA PHE A 824 -21.31 52.87 -32.47
C PHE A 824 -22.08 54.09 -31.98
N GLN A 825 -21.81 54.52 -30.75
CA GLN A 825 -22.44 55.68 -30.15
C GLN A 825 -21.43 56.67 -29.60
N GLN A 826 -21.55 57.94 -29.99
CA GLN A 826 -20.77 59.01 -29.39
C GLN A 826 -21.31 59.36 -27.99
N ASP A 827 -20.44 59.33 -26.98
CA ASP A 827 -20.70 59.84 -25.62
C ASP A 827 -19.64 60.86 -25.18
N GLY A 828 -19.99 62.14 -25.28
CA GLY A 828 -19.04 63.22 -25.00
C GLY A 828 -17.83 63.15 -25.94
N ASN A 829 -16.62 62.95 -25.38
CA ASN A 829 -15.38 62.77 -26.14
C ASN A 829 -15.00 61.30 -26.34
N ASN A 830 -15.89 60.36 -26.00
CA ASN A 830 -15.63 58.93 -26.07
C ASN A 830 -16.58 58.28 -27.09
N THR A 831 -16.23 57.08 -27.51
CA THR A 831 -17.13 56.19 -28.25
C THR A 831 -17.50 55.01 -27.39
N LEU A 832 -18.78 54.66 -27.37
CA LEU A 832 -19.30 53.40 -26.83
C LEU A 832 -19.58 52.46 -28.00
N LEU A 833 -18.98 51.29 -27.95
CA LEU A 833 -19.22 50.17 -28.85
C LEU A 833 -20.04 49.13 -28.11
N PHE A 834 -21.30 48.98 -28.49
CA PHE A 834 -22.16 47.93 -27.93
C PHE A 834 -22.13 46.73 -28.86
N ILE A 835 -21.53 45.62 -28.42
CA ILE A 835 -21.26 44.43 -29.23
C ILE A 835 -22.32 43.37 -28.89
N GLU A 836 -23.09 42.93 -29.87
CA GLU A 836 -24.10 41.88 -29.65
C GLU A 836 -23.45 40.49 -29.47
N GLU A 837 -23.94 39.71 -28.51
CA GLU A 837 -23.55 38.30 -28.35
C GLU A 837 -24.48 37.33 -29.13
N VAL A 838 -25.74 37.74 -29.35
CA VAL A 838 -26.75 36.94 -30.03
C VAL A 838 -27.51 37.79 -31.05
N GLU A 839 -27.72 37.24 -32.25
CA GLU A 839 -28.58 37.83 -33.28
C GLU A 839 -29.97 38.07 -32.66
N PHE A 840 -30.35 39.35 -32.41
CA PHE A 840 -31.65 39.87 -31.90
C PHE A 840 -31.51 40.85 -30.70
N ALA A 841 -30.35 41.00 -30.08
CA ALA A 841 -30.19 41.74 -28.81
C ALA A 841 -30.64 43.22 -28.85
N GLY A 842 -30.30 43.99 -29.88
CA GLY A 842 -30.70 45.39 -30.07
C GLY A 842 -32.14 45.57 -30.56
N SER A 843 -32.71 44.52 -31.17
CA SER A 843 -34.02 44.54 -31.80
C SER A 843 -35.11 43.84 -31.00
N ALA A 844 -34.85 43.27 -29.81
CA ALA A 844 -35.78 42.53 -28.94
C ALA A 844 -36.54 43.38 -27.89
N THR A 845 -37.51 42.77 -27.20
CA THR A 845 -38.40 43.42 -26.19
C THR A 845 -37.79 43.60 -24.79
N GLY A 846 -36.46 43.60 -24.60
CA GLY A 846 -35.83 43.35 -23.29
C GLY A 846 -34.70 44.28 -22.81
N GLY A 847 -34.26 45.27 -23.60
CA GLY A 847 -33.00 45.99 -23.34
C GLY A 847 -31.82 45.34 -24.07
N PHE A 848 -30.65 46.00 -24.09
CA PHE A 848 -29.47 45.50 -24.78
C PHE A 848 -28.87 44.28 -24.06
N GLU A 849 -28.53 43.24 -24.82
CA GLU A 849 -27.92 42.00 -24.34
C GLU A 849 -26.59 41.80 -25.08
N GLY A 850 -25.51 42.19 -24.43
CA GLY A 850 -24.15 42.13 -24.94
C GLY A 850 -23.21 42.99 -24.11
N ASP A 851 -21.99 43.17 -24.59
CA ASP A 851 -20.93 43.88 -23.88
C ASP A 851 -20.66 45.26 -24.47
N THR A 852 -20.06 46.12 -23.66
CA THR A 852 -19.73 47.50 -24.02
C THR A 852 -18.23 47.74 -23.94
N ILE A 853 -17.64 48.14 -25.07
CA ILE A 853 -16.28 48.67 -25.12
C ILE A 853 -16.33 50.20 -25.19
N THR A 854 -15.70 50.86 -24.23
CA THR A 854 -15.54 52.31 -24.21
C THR A 854 -14.17 52.70 -24.77
N LEU A 855 -14.15 53.37 -25.92
CA LEU A 855 -12.94 53.98 -26.49
C LEU A 855 -12.83 55.44 -26.01
N VAL A 856 -11.88 55.72 -25.13
CA VAL A 856 -11.73 57.03 -24.50
C VAL A 856 -10.98 57.99 -25.44
N GLY A 857 -11.60 59.13 -25.72
CA GLY A 857 -10.98 60.17 -26.55
C GLY A 857 -11.09 59.96 -28.07
N VAL A 858 -11.87 58.98 -28.51
CA VAL A 858 -12.06 58.63 -29.93
C VAL A 858 -13.47 59.02 -30.37
N ASN A 859 -13.60 59.62 -31.56
CA ASN A 859 -14.92 59.92 -32.14
C ASN A 859 -15.46 58.72 -32.92
N ALA A 860 -16.76 58.49 -32.80
CA ALA A 860 -17.41 57.34 -33.43
C ALA A 860 -17.36 57.43 -34.96
N GLU A 861 -17.40 58.65 -35.51
CA GLU A 861 -17.32 58.91 -36.96
C GLU A 861 -15.95 58.59 -37.57
N ASP A 862 -14.89 58.60 -36.75
CA ASP A 862 -13.52 58.31 -37.20
C ASP A 862 -13.23 56.80 -37.22
N LEU A 863 -14.11 55.97 -36.67
CA LEU A 863 -13.89 54.53 -36.60
C LEU A 863 -14.41 53.83 -37.86
N VAL A 864 -13.73 52.77 -38.27
CA VAL A 864 -14.19 51.82 -39.30
C VAL A 864 -14.07 50.40 -38.79
N ILE A 865 -14.91 49.49 -39.33
CA ILE A 865 -14.78 48.05 -39.14
C ILE A 865 -14.58 47.39 -40.49
N ASN A 866 -13.58 46.51 -40.61
CA ASN A 866 -13.33 45.75 -41.83
C ASN A 866 -14.07 44.40 -41.83
N ALA A 867 -14.05 43.70 -42.97
CA ALA A 867 -14.73 42.41 -43.12
C ALA A 867 -14.12 41.29 -42.24
N GLU A 868 -12.89 41.46 -41.78
CA GLU A 868 -12.18 40.53 -40.91
C GLU A 868 -12.51 40.78 -39.42
N GLY A 869 -13.26 41.84 -39.09
CA GLY A 869 -13.68 42.13 -37.71
C GLY A 869 -12.68 42.98 -36.93
N PHE A 870 -11.81 43.74 -37.60
CA PHE A 870 -10.96 44.73 -36.96
C PHE A 870 -11.60 46.11 -37.01
N ILE A 871 -11.70 46.74 -35.84
CA ILE A 871 -12.10 48.13 -35.67
C ILE A 871 -10.83 48.98 -35.54
N THR A 872 -10.74 50.09 -36.28
CA THR A 872 -9.59 51.02 -36.26
C THR A 872 -10.03 52.45 -36.58
N ILE A 873 -9.13 53.42 -36.43
CA ILE A 873 -9.35 54.82 -36.83
C ILE A 873 -8.99 54.96 -38.33
N ALA A 874 -9.89 55.61 -39.09
CA ALA A 874 -9.85 55.76 -40.54
C ALA A 874 -9.22 57.06 -41.06
#